data_AF-A0A6M0HRA7-F1
#
_entry.id   AF-A0A6M0HRA7-F1
#
_cell.length_a   1.000
_cell.length_b   1.000
_cell.length_c   1.000
_cell.angle_alpha   90.00
_cell.angle_beta   90.00
_cell.angle_gamma   90.00
#
_symmetry.space_group_name_H-M   'P 1'
#
loop_
_entity.id
_entity.type
_entity.pdbx_description
1 polymer ?
#
loop_
_entity_poly.entity_id
_entity_poly.type
_entity_poly.pdbx_seq_one_letter_code
_entity_poly.pdbx_strand_id
1 'polypeptide(L)'
;MENLNAAQLDELTFMTGIDEKGAIANDTYFTYYVEETRPGNAYISKWYNDASAHPLASTSKAGTPGGTVTYTFDAGLSAEARAAYSETLTLWSDIANISFKEETANPAAAGMKFSVATGSGGDTFVPANGARLAGAGVTDLPAQASPNGPFGRQAEIAIDPGSNTFNSFTPSNSWLTTAVTHELGHVIGLGHTGRYNGPSSEGQRGVYDSKLYSVMSYFDPADTSAGYYANYPVSGTNWTQFTSAGTDTGSPQTPMMMDILAIQRIYGASTSSTFAGGQTYGFNANITDASKSFYDFTVNKLPVVTLYNSGTNNTLDLSGYRTNSTINLNPGTFSSASASGQLVNNIGIAYGTRIDTAIGGAGNDIIFGNADNNRVDGGGGTNTFIITGASTNFTVLKVGALDTIVTDKTTGAVDTLTNIQAIEFQDPVCFTTGTRIGVIRDSRAVEVAVEGLRVGDVAVTAAGGRRSIRWIGHRRITPSEHAVPSRQWPIRILPGAFGTDPSGHAVPARDLRLSPGHPVLVGADADNEGGVLVPVMCLINGTSIARERVETVDYWHIELDGHDILLAEGLPAESFIECGTRAWFGEAAACSVLADPDFTPAELPGRCRPVAVEGPKVEAERRRLDSVFAAHLSAQADWPNGGDTIMSDFL
;
A
#
# COMPACT_ATOMS: atom_id res chain seq x y z
N MET A 1 -5.09 -12.20 6.59
CA MET A 1 -4.26 -12.56 5.41
C MET A 1 -5.07 -12.65 4.10
N GLU A 2 -6.40 -12.55 4.11
CA GLU A 2 -7.25 -12.93 2.96
C GLU A 2 -7.26 -11.98 1.75
N ASN A 3 -6.52 -10.86 1.77
CA ASN A 3 -6.52 -9.86 0.67
C ASN A 3 -5.12 -9.41 0.24
N LEU A 4 -4.10 -10.24 0.44
CA LEU A 4 -2.74 -9.92 -0.01
C LEU A 4 -2.56 -10.25 -1.49
N ASN A 5 -1.86 -9.39 -2.23
CA ASN A 5 -1.49 -9.66 -3.61
C ASN A 5 -0.33 -10.67 -3.70
N ALA A 6 -0.08 -11.18 -4.91
CA ALA A 6 0.94 -12.21 -5.14
C ALA A 6 2.35 -11.78 -4.69
N ALA A 7 2.75 -10.52 -4.91
CA ALA A 7 4.06 -10.01 -4.51
C ALA A 7 4.19 -9.90 -2.98
N GLN A 8 3.13 -9.52 -2.27
CA GLN A 8 3.10 -9.52 -0.80
C GLN A 8 3.18 -10.94 -0.25
N LEU A 9 2.44 -11.89 -0.83
CA LEU A 9 2.48 -13.29 -0.41
C LEU A 9 3.85 -13.92 -0.62
N ASP A 10 4.49 -13.61 -1.74
CA ASP A 10 5.82 -14.05 -2.10
C ASP A 10 6.88 -13.49 -1.13
N GLU A 11 6.85 -12.17 -0.87
CA GLU A 11 7.70 -11.51 0.14
C GLU A 11 7.54 -12.15 1.53
N LEU A 12 6.30 -12.34 1.96
CA LEU A 12 5.95 -12.94 3.25
C LEU A 12 6.45 -14.39 3.36
N THR A 13 6.35 -15.15 2.27
CA THR A 13 6.84 -16.54 2.20
C THR A 13 8.35 -16.59 2.27
N PHE A 14 9.04 -15.72 1.53
CA PHE A 14 10.49 -15.68 1.51
C PHE A 14 11.07 -15.33 2.89
N MET A 15 10.50 -14.32 3.54
CA MET A 15 10.97 -13.80 4.83
C MET A 15 10.69 -14.77 5.99
N THR A 16 9.54 -15.46 5.99
CA THR A 16 9.21 -16.45 7.04
C THR A 16 9.75 -17.84 6.77
N GLY A 17 10.05 -18.14 5.50
CA GLY A 17 10.27 -19.50 5.01
C GLY A 17 9.02 -20.39 4.99
N ILE A 18 7.82 -19.82 5.18
CA ILE A 18 6.55 -20.53 5.34
C ILE A 18 5.54 -20.01 4.30
N ASP A 19 5.01 -20.92 3.49
CA ASP A 19 3.99 -20.62 2.49
C ASP A 19 2.59 -20.40 3.11
N GLU A 20 1.62 -20.05 2.28
CA GLU A 20 0.23 -19.81 2.69
C GLU A 20 -0.47 -21.05 3.28
N LYS A 21 0.06 -22.25 3.04
CA LYS A 21 -0.45 -23.53 3.57
C LYS A 21 0.24 -23.90 4.89
N GLY A 22 1.16 -23.07 5.38
CA GLY A 22 1.94 -23.34 6.58
C GLY A 22 3.07 -24.34 6.36
N ALA A 23 3.45 -24.63 5.11
CA ALA A 23 4.54 -25.52 4.77
C ALA A 23 5.84 -24.74 4.50
N ILE A 24 6.97 -25.41 4.71
CA ILE A 24 8.30 -24.86 4.46
C ILE A 24 8.48 -24.67 2.96
N ALA A 25 8.68 -23.42 2.53
CA ALA A 25 8.80 -23.06 1.12
C ALA A 25 10.18 -23.42 0.54
N ASN A 26 10.25 -23.51 -0.80
CA ASN A 26 11.50 -23.80 -1.53
C ASN A 26 12.42 -22.59 -1.65
N ASP A 27 11.85 -21.42 -1.89
CA ASP A 27 12.58 -20.17 -2.04
C ASP A 27 12.39 -19.32 -0.78
N THR A 28 13.42 -19.30 0.07
CA THR A 28 13.37 -18.65 1.38
C THR A 28 14.72 -18.02 1.72
N TYR A 29 14.73 -17.09 2.66
CA TYR A 29 15.98 -16.60 3.25
C TYR A 29 16.79 -17.73 3.92
N PHE A 30 16.10 -18.68 4.57
CA PHE A 30 16.74 -19.75 5.35
C PHE A 30 17.37 -20.86 4.50
N THR A 31 17.13 -20.86 3.19
CA THR A 31 17.81 -21.72 2.21
C THR A 31 19.02 -21.03 1.59
N TYR A 32 19.03 -19.68 1.53
CA TYR A 32 20.10 -18.88 0.94
C TYR A 32 21.42 -19.02 1.71
N TYR A 33 21.39 -18.89 3.04
CA TYR A 33 22.61 -18.91 3.87
C TYR A 33 23.34 -20.27 3.90
N VAL A 34 22.69 -21.35 3.45
CA VAL A 34 23.15 -22.74 3.65
C VAL A 34 23.29 -23.56 2.35
N GLU A 35 23.19 -22.91 1.18
CA GLU A 35 23.35 -23.58 -0.13
C GLU A 35 24.65 -24.42 -0.21
N GLU A 36 25.68 -24.05 0.56
CA GLU A 36 26.98 -24.72 0.58
C GLU A 36 27.05 -26.01 1.43
N THR A 37 26.11 -26.26 2.34
CA THR A 37 26.24 -27.38 3.31
C THR A 37 25.26 -28.54 3.09
N ARG A 38 24.00 -28.26 2.71
CA ARG A 38 22.98 -29.28 2.37
C ARG A 38 21.87 -28.69 1.46
N PRO A 39 22.02 -28.80 0.12
CA PRO A 39 21.03 -28.28 -0.83
C PRO A 39 19.61 -28.81 -0.54
N GLY A 40 18.61 -27.93 -0.58
CA GLY A 40 17.19 -28.28 -0.40
C GLY A 40 16.69 -28.33 1.04
N ASN A 41 17.48 -27.88 2.03
CA ASN A 41 17.05 -27.76 3.42
C ASN A 41 16.90 -26.29 3.85
N ALA A 42 15.87 -26.01 4.65
CA ALA A 42 15.69 -24.75 5.36
C ALA A 42 16.02 -24.90 6.86
N TYR A 43 16.71 -23.91 7.43
CA TYR A 43 17.02 -23.84 8.87
C TYR A 43 16.22 -22.71 9.53
N ILE A 44 14.92 -22.92 9.65
CA ILE A 44 13.99 -21.95 10.22
C ILE A 44 14.05 -22.03 11.76
N SER A 45 14.05 -20.86 12.40
CA SER A 45 14.00 -20.74 13.86
C SER A 45 12.59 -20.42 14.33
N LYS A 46 12.05 -21.18 15.29
CA LYS A 46 10.79 -20.89 15.96
C LYS A 46 10.87 -21.24 17.45
N TRP A 47 10.47 -20.32 18.30
CA TRP A 47 10.41 -20.54 19.75
C TRP A 47 9.10 -21.20 20.17
N TYR A 48 9.18 -22.35 20.83
CA TYR A 48 8.02 -23.08 21.32
C TYR A 48 8.36 -23.75 22.66
N ASN A 49 8.69 -22.90 23.65
CA ASN A 49 9.18 -23.29 24.97
C ASN A 49 8.26 -22.82 26.10
N ASP A 50 8.42 -23.44 27.26
CA ASP A 50 7.90 -22.94 28.52
C ASP A 50 8.79 -21.82 29.12
N ALA A 51 8.31 -21.25 30.24
CA ALA A 51 9.01 -20.18 30.96
C ALA A 51 10.29 -20.64 31.70
N SER A 52 10.64 -21.92 31.59
CA SER A 52 11.86 -22.54 32.10
C SER A 52 12.82 -22.93 30.95
N ALA A 53 12.59 -22.42 29.74
CA ALA A 53 13.38 -22.66 28.54
C ALA A 53 13.37 -24.12 28.04
N HIS A 54 12.36 -24.92 28.42
CA HIS A 54 12.17 -26.27 27.88
C HIS A 54 11.19 -26.24 26.70
N PRO A 55 11.50 -26.91 25.57
CA PRO A 55 10.56 -27.06 24.48
C PRO A 55 9.28 -27.74 24.94
N LEU A 56 8.13 -27.17 24.57
CA LEU A 56 6.81 -27.76 24.80
C LEU A 56 6.63 -29.04 23.97
N ALA A 57 7.29 -29.11 22.81
CA ALA A 57 7.38 -30.28 21.94
C ALA A 57 8.65 -30.17 21.07
N SER A 58 9.04 -31.26 20.39
CA SER A 58 10.19 -31.25 19.47
C SER A 58 9.95 -30.44 18.18
N THR A 59 8.68 -30.27 17.80
CA THR A 59 8.24 -29.48 16.65
C THR A 59 6.95 -28.72 16.96
N SER A 60 6.63 -27.73 16.14
CA SER A 60 5.38 -26.98 16.13
C SER A 60 4.94 -26.72 14.69
N LYS A 61 3.79 -26.08 14.47
CA LYS A 61 3.32 -25.67 13.14
C LYS A 61 3.26 -24.14 13.03
N ALA A 62 3.25 -23.63 11.80
CA ALA A 62 2.94 -22.23 11.54
C ALA A 62 1.61 -21.82 12.19
N GLY A 63 1.51 -20.59 12.68
CA GLY A 63 0.33 -20.05 13.36
C GLY A 63 0.01 -20.68 14.74
N THR A 64 0.74 -21.71 15.17
CA THR A 64 0.63 -22.20 16.56
C THR A 64 1.20 -21.11 17.49
N PRO A 65 0.42 -20.60 18.45
CA PRO A 65 0.88 -19.65 19.47
C PRO A 65 2.26 -20.00 20.01
N GLY A 66 3.13 -19.01 20.06
CA GLY A 66 4.53 -19.14 20.46
C GLY A 66 4.73 -19.26 21.96
N GLY A 67 5.80 -19.95 22.32
CA GLY A 67 6.23 -20.12 23.71
C GLY A 67 6.91 -18.89 24.32
N THR A 68 7.57 -19.08 25.45
CA THR A 68 8.34 -18.03 26.13
C THR A 68 9.80 -18.04 25.67
N VAL A 69 10.28 -16.90 25.19
CA VAL A 69 11.71 -16.64 24.99
C VAL A 69 12.27 -16.10 26.30
N THR A 70 13.08 -16.89 26.98
CA THR A 70 13.81 -16.41 28.16
C THR A 70 15.04 -15.63 27.71
N TYR A 71 15.33 -14.50 28.34
CA TYR A 71 16.46 -13.65 27.99
C TYR A 71 17.25 -13.17 29.22
N THR A 72 18.50 -12.74 29.02
CA THR A 72 19.31 -12.07 30.04
C THR A 72 20.07 -10.89 29.44
N PHE A 73 20.47 -9.94 30.29
CA PHE A 73 21.35 -8.84 29.93
C PHE A 73 22.78 -9.09 30.42
N ASP A 74 23.77 -8.74 29.59
CA ASP A 74 25.14 -8.62 30.05
C ASP A 74 25.27 -7.55 31.15
N ALA A 75 26.15 -7.80 32.12
CA ALA A 75 26.38 -6.90 33.25
C ALA A 75 26.84 -5.49 32.82
N GLY A 76 27.46 -5.36 31.64
CA GLY A 76 27.97 -4.09 31.10
C GLY A 76 26.92 -3.19 30.43
N LEU A 77 25.69 -3.68 30.20
CA LEU A 77 24.62 -2.88 29.59
C LEU A 77 24.06 -1.86 30.59
N SER A 78 23.92 -0.60 30.15
CA SER A 78 23.33 0.48 30.96
C SER A 78 21.84 0.23 31.23
N ALA A 79 21.28 0.90 32.24
CA ALA A 79 19.86 0.79 32.56
C ALA A 79 18.97 1.26 31.39
N GLU A 80 19.39 2.30 30.69
CA GLU A 80 18.70 2.86 29.52
C GLU A 80 18.68 1.85 28.36
N ALA A 81 19.81 1.17 28.11
CA ALA A 81 19.87 0.12 27.10
C ALA A 81 18.92 -1.05 27.42
N ARG A 82 18.92 -1.51 28.68
CA ARG A 82 18.04 -2.59 29.14
C ARG A 82 16.56 -2.22 29.03
N ALA A 83 16.21 -0.97 29.35
CA ALA A 83 14.85 -0.46 29.21
C ALA A 83 14.40 -0.50 27.74
N ALA A 84 15.20 0.03 26.82
CA ALA A 84 14.86 0.03 25.40
C ALA A 84 14.76 -1.38 24.80
N TYR A 85 15.66 -2.30 25.17
CA TYR A 85 15.53 -3.70 24.77
C TYR A 85 14.21 -4.30 25.27
N SER A 86 13.81 -4.00 26.50
CA SER A 86 12.55 -4.47 27.07
C SER A 86 11.32 -3.88 26.37
N GLU A 87 11.39 -2.60 25.97
CA GLU A 87 10.34 -1.95 25.17
C GLU A 87 10.20 -2.61 23.79
N THR A 88 11.31 -2.92 23.09
CA THR A 88 11.28 -3.61 21.79
C THR A 88 10.81 -5.05 21.90
N LEU A 89 11.16 -5.78 22.97
CA LEU A 89 10.61 -7.11 23.24
C LEU A 89 9.08 -7.05 23.39
N THR A 90 8.59 -6.06 24.14
CA THR A 90 7.16 -5.84 24.35
C THR A 90 6.45 -5.55 23.01
N LEU A 91 7.07 -4.75 22.15
CA LEU A 91 6.54 -4.42 20.83
C LEU A 91 6.25 -5.65 19.97
N TRP A 92 7.11 -6.67 19.98
CA TRP A 92 6.87 -7.93 19.26
C TRP A 92 5.79 -8.80 19.91
N SER A 93 5.72 -8.87 21.25
CA SER A 93 4.66 -9.62 21.95
C SER A 93 3.28 -8.96 21.89
N ASP A 94 3.23 -7.64 21.67
CA ASP A 94 1.96 -6.92 21.52
C ASP A 94 1.28 -7.22 20.18
N ILE A 95 2.06 -7.58 19.14
CA ILE A 95 1.54 -7.86 17.79
C ILE A 95 1.45 -9.35 17.44
N ALA A 96 2.23 -10.20 18.12
CA ALA A 96 2.28 -11.64 17.88
C ALA A 96 2.11 -12.42 19.17
N ASN A 97 1.60 -13.65 19.08
CA ASN A 97 1.41 -14.49 20.26
C ASN A 97 2.73 -15.15 20.69
N ILE A 98 3.65 -14.36 21.23
CA ILE A 98 4.95 -14.78 21.78
C ILE A 98 5.19 -14.02 23.08
N SER A 99 5.91 -14.61 24.03
CA SER A 99 6.20 -13.97 25.32
C SER A 99 7.70 -13.90 25.59
N PHE A 100 8.11 -12.88 26.34
CA PHE A 100 9.50 -12.69 26.75
C PHE A 100 9.59 -12.65 28.27
N LYS A 101 10.61 -13.29 28.82
CA LYS A 101 10.83 -13.34 30.27
C LYS A 101 12.31 -13.20 30.59
N GLU A 102 12.66 -12.21 31.41
CA GLU A 102 14.02 -12.09 31.91
C GLU A 102 14.34 -13.24 32.89
N GLU A 103 15.47 -13.90 32.68
CA GLU A 103 16.01 -14.95 33.55
C GLU A 103 17.18 -14.40 34.37
N THR A 104 16.86 -13.93 35.57
CA THR A 104 17.82 -13.30 36.48
C THR A 104 18.45 -14.27 37.47
N ALA A 105 17.82 -15.43 37.72
CA ALA A 105 18.30 -16.40 38.70
C ALA A 105 19.41 -17.29 38.13
N ASN A 106 19.32 -17.64 36.85
CA ASN A 106 20.36 -18.36 36.11
C ASN A 106 20.54 -17.80 34.69
N PRO A 107 21.23 -16.65 34.52
CA PRO A 107 21.49 -16.01 33.22
C PRO A 107 22.02 -16.96 32.15
N ALA A 108 22.85 -17.94 32.55
CA ALA A 108 23.43 -18.92 31.64
C ALA A 108 22.41 -19.94 31.09
N ALA A 109 21.20 -20.02 31.64
CA ALA A 109 20.10 -20.86 31.15
C ALA A 109 19.08 -20.09 30.29
N ALA A 110 19.25 -18.77 30.12
CA ALA A 110 18.37 -18.00 29.25
C ALA A 110 18.52 -18.47 27.79
N GLY A 111 17.44 -18.42 27.02
CA GLY A 111 17.46 -18.75 25.61
C GLY A 111 18.22 -17.72 24.76
N MET A 112 18.19 -16.46 25.19
CA MET A 112 18.83 -15.33 24.51
C MET A 112 19.64 -14.49 25.49
N LYS A 113 20.69 -13.83 24.98
CA LYS A 113 21.49 -12.85 25.71
C LYS A 113 21.60 -11.55 24.91
N PHE A 114 21.43 -10.42 25.57
CA PHE A 114 21.80 -9.12 25.04
C PHE A 114 23.19 -8.75 25.54
N SER A 115 24.07 -8.38 24.62
CA SER A 115 25.49 -8.18 24.89
C SER A 115 26.00 -6.83 24.42
N VAL A 116 27.09 -6.36 25.03
CA VAL A 116 27.86 -5.23 24.51
C VAL A 116 28.79 -5.77 23.42
N ALA A 117 28.68 -5.29 22.18
CA ALA A 117 29.57 -5.75 21.10
C ALA A 117 31.01 -5.22 21.30
N THR A 118 31.99 -5.87 20.64
CA THR A 118 33.40 -5.44 20.62
C THR A 118 33.87 -4.94 19.23
N GLY A 119 32.95 -4.56 18.34
CA GLY A 119 33.20 -4.05 16.98
C GLY A 119 31.92 -3.49 16.34
N SER A 120 32.01 -2.76 15.21
CA SER A 120 30.92 -1.91 14.68
C SER A 120 29.66 -2.65 14.18
N GLY A 121 28.48 -2.29 14.70
CA GLY A 121 27.17 -2.72 14.18
C GLY A 121 26.29 -3.46 15.20
N GLY A 122 25.12 -3.94 14.74
CA GLY A 122 24.34 -4.95 15.44
C GLY A 122 24.64 -6.32 14.83
N ASP A 123 25.00 -7.29 15.66
CA ASP A 123 25.28 -8.66 15.27
C ASP A 123 24.30 -9.59 15.99
N THR A 124 23.47 -10.32 15.23
CA THR A 124 22.68 -11.42 15.78
C THR A 124 23.31 -12.76 15.49
N PHE A 125 23.43 -13.56 16.54
CA PHE A 125 23.61 -14.99 16.40
C PHE A 125 22.33 -15.75 16.76
N VAL A 126 21.80 -16.50 15.79
CA VAL A 126 20.71 -17.46 16.03
C VAL A 126 21.27 -18.87 15.86
N PRO A 127 21.31 -19.71 16.91
CA PRO A 127 21.70 -21.10 16.75
C PRO A 127 20.63 -21.82 15.92
N ALA A 128 21.04 -22.52 14.86
CA ALA A 128 20.11 -23.25 14.00
C ALA A 128 19.53 -24.47 14.72
N ASN A 129 18.20 -24.61 14.75
CA ASN A 129 17.50 -25.64 15.54
C ASN A 129 17.40 -27.02 14.84
N GLY A 130 17.71 -27.05 13.54
CA GLY A 130 17.74 -28.26 12.72
C GLY A 130 17.16 -28.04 11.31
N ALA A 131 17.67 -28.79 10.33
CA ALA A 131 17.20 -28.72 8.95
C ALA A 131 15.84 -29.40 8.76
N ARG A 132 15.02 -28.84 7.88
CA ARG A 132 13.85 -29.51 7.29
C ARG A 132 13.91 -29.39 5.77
N LEU A 133 13.37 -30.40 5.08
CA LEU A 133 13.28 -30.40 3.62
C LEU A 133 12.35 -29.28 3.16
N ALA A 134 12.89 -28.39 2.35
CA ALA A 134 12.18 -27.28 1.73
C ALA A 134 11.27 -27.80 0.59
N GLY A 135 10.07 -27.22 0.47
CA GLY A 135 9.10 -27.48 -0.60
C GLY A 135 8.58 -28.91 -0.74
N ALA A 136 8.79 -29.75 0.27
CA ALA A 136 8.25 -31.11 0.34
C ALA A 136 6.87 -31.17 1.02
N GLY A 137 6.20 -30.04 1.21
CA GLY A 137 4.92 -29.95 1.96
C GLY A 137 5.09 -30.17 3.47
N VAL A 138 6.30 -30.04 3.99
CA VAL A 138 6.62 -30.22 5.42
C VAL A 138 6.06 -29.05 6.21
N THR A 139 5.23 -29.34 7.21
CA THR A 139 4.62 -28.31 8.09
C THR A 139 5.19 -28.28 9.51
N ASP A 140 6.08 -29.23 9.83
CA ASP A 140 6.68 -29.35 11.17
C ASP A 140 7.92 -28.46 11.30
N LEU A 141 7.75 -27.34 11.99
CA LEU A 141 8.80 -26.39 12.34
C LEU A 141 9.57 -26.88 13.59
N PRO A 142 10.91 -27.01 13.56
CA PRO A 142 11.70 -27.36 14.73
C PRO A 142 11.50 -26.35 15.87
N ALA A 143 11.31 -26.83 17.10
CA ALA A 143 11.25 -25.97 18.28
C ALA A 143 12.67 -25.66 18.81
N GLN A 144 12.91 -24.41 19.23
CA GLN A 144 14.20 -23.94 19.71
C GLN A 144 14.41 -24.16 21.22
N ALA A 145 15.33 -25.03 21.65
CA ALA A 145 15.84 -25.05 23.02
C ALA A 145 17.18 -24.30 23.10
N SER A 146 17.34 -23.32 23.99
CA SER A 146 18.61 -22.60 24.17
C SER A 146 18.90 -22.44 25.68
N PRO A 147 20.15 -22.59 26.16
CA PRO A 147 21.43 -22.61 25.43
C PRO A 147 21.78 -23.93 24.74
N ASN A 148 20.95 -24.97 24.87
CA ASN A 148 21.24 -26.33 24.40
C ASN A 148 20.96 -26.57 22.90
N GLY A 149 21.03 -25.54 22.07
CA GLY A 149 21.00 -25.71 20.61
C GLY A 149 22.21 -26.51 20.12
N PRO A 150 22.25 -26.95 18.85
CA PRO A 150 23.33 -27.80 18.31
C PRO A 150 24.76 -27.25 18.46
N PHE A 151 24.89 -25.95 18.72
CA PHE A 151 26.16 -25.24 18.93
C PHE A 151 26.45 -24.86 20.39
N GLY A 152 25.58 -25.22 21.33
CA GLY A 152 25.81 -25.10 22.78
C GLY A 152 26.00 -23.67 23.32
N ARG A 153 25.45 -22.65 22.64
CA ARG A 153 25.49 -21.24 23.09
C ARG A 153 24.14 -20.56 22.92
N GLN A 154 23.92 -19.51 23.71
CA GLN A 154 22.69 -18.71 23.69
C GLN A 154 22.53 -18.02 22.32
N ALA A 155 21.28 -17.76 21.92
CA ALA A 155 21.05 -16.73 20.91
C ALA A 155 21.58 -15.41 21.47
N GLU A 156 22.17 -14.58 20.62
CA GLU A 156 22.84 -13.37 21.09
C GLU A 156 22.49 -12.22 20.17
N ILE A 157 22.09 -11.09 20.75
CA ILE A 157 22.04 -9.80 20.07
C ILE A 157 23.13 -8.96 20.71
N ALA A 158 24.18 -8.69 19.96
CA ALA A 158 25.27 -7.81 20.36
C ALA A 158 25.15 -6.52 19.58
N ILE A 159 25.09 -5.38 20.26
CA ILE A 159 25.05 -4.08 19.58
C ILE A 159 26.20 -3.22 20.07
N ASP A 160 26.95 -2.63 19.14
CA ASP A 160 28.07 -1.74 19.43
C ASP A 160 27.57 -0.34 19.77
N PRO A 161 27.76 0.15 21.00
CA PRO A 161 27.55 1.56 21.30
C PRO A 161 28.67 2.46 20.71
N GLY A 162 29.71 1.87 20.12
CA GLY A 162 31.03 2.46 19.86
C GLY A 162 31.42 2.66 18.40
N SER A 163 30.61 3.35 17.59
CA SER A 163 31.14 4.27 16.57
C SER A 163 30.12 5.38 16.24
N ASN A 164 30.34 6.56 16.85
CA ASN A 164 29.68 7.86 16.66
C ASN A 164 28.50 8.25 17.58
N THR A 165 28.82 9.18 18.49
CA THR A 165 28.03 10.19 19.21
C THR A 165 26.79 9.89 20.06
N PHE A 166 26.07 8.77 19.97
CA PHE A 166 24.72 8.78 20.57
C PHE A 166 24.44 7.94 21.81
N ASN A 167 24.91 6.69 21.97
CA ASN A 167 24.57 5.83 23.14
C ASN A 167 23.11 6.01 23.64
N SER A 168 22.19 6.30 22.73
CA SER A 168 20.88 6.89 23.01
C SER A 168 19.87 5.91 22.49
N PHE A 169 19.30 5.18 23.43
CA PHE A 169 18.31 4.14 23.21
C PHE A 169 16.87 4.71 23.25
N THR A 170 16.72 5.98 22.88
CA THR A 170 15.40 6.63 22.85
C THR A 170 14.70 6.35 21.52
N PRO A 171 13.36 6.21 21.49
CA PRO A 171 12.61 6.04 20.23
C PRO A 171 12.85 7.16 19.22
N SER A 172 13.15 8.38 19.70
CA SER A 172 13.50 9.52 18.86
C SER A 172 14.84 9.36 18.12
N ASN A 173 15.70 8.44 18.55
CA ASN A 173 16.96 8.10 17.87
C ASN A 173 16.74 6.82 17.03
N SER A 174 16.50 7.02 15.74
CA SER A 174 15.89 6.02 14.85
C SER A 174 16.79 4.81 14.58
N TRP A 175 18.09 4.99 14.32
CA TRP A 175 18.94 3.90 13.83
C TRP A 175 19.13 2.76 14.83
N LEU A 176 19.50 3.07 16.08
CA LEU A 176 19.79 2.05 17.08
C LEU A 176 18.55 1.22 17.38
N THR A 177 17.42 1.91 17.52
CA THR A 177 16.09 1.31 17.70
C THR A 177 15.72 0.41 16.53
N THR A 178 15.92 0.84 15.28
CA THR A 178 15.74 0.02 14.08
C THR A 178 16.58 -1.26 14.15
N ALA A 179 17.87 -1.15 14.51
CA ALA A 179 18.76 -2.30 14.63
C ALA A 179 18.26 -3.30 15.67
N VAL A 180 17.85 -2.84 16.86
CA VAL A 180 17.29 -3.75 17.89
C VAL A 180 16.05 -4.48 17.36
N THR A 181 15.12 -3.73 16.76
CA THR A 181 13.86 -4.30 16.24
C THR A 181 14.15 -5.34 15.14
N HIS A 182 15.10 -5.05 14.25
CA HIS A 182 15.57 -5.93 13.19
C HIS A 182 16.21 -7.21 13.73
N GLU A 183 17.22 -7.08 14.58
CA GLU A 183 17.95 -8.21 15.17
C GLU A 183 17.04 -9.14 15.98
N LEU A 184 16.09 -8.57 16.72
CA LEU A 184 15.10 -9.37 17.43
C LEU A 184 14.16 -10.13 16.47
N GLY A 185 13.83 -9.54 15.32
CA GLY A 185 13.12 -10.20 14.22
C GLY A 185 13.82 -11.50 13.78
N HIS A 186 15.15 -11.47 13.62
CA HIS A 186 15.94 -12.67 13.33
C HIS A 186 15.86 -13.72 14.44
N VAL A 187 16.01 -13.31 15.70
CA VAL A 187 15.92 -14.24 16.84
C VAL A 187 14.59 -14.99 16.84
N ILE A 188 13.48 -14.31 16.53
CA ILE A 188 12.15 -14.90 16.56
C ILE A 188 11.74 -15.57 15.23
N GLY A 189 12.61 -15.59 14.22
CA GLY A 189 12.43 -16.44 13.04
C GLY A 189 12.12 -15.71 11.73
N LEU A 190 12.38 -14.41 11.64
CA LEU A 190 12.31 -13.66 10.38
C LEU A 190 13.67 -13.67 9.67
N GLY A 191 13.67 -13.88 8.36
CA GLY A 191 14.81 -13.61 7.49
C GLY A 191 14.86 -12.16 7.03
N HIS A 192 15.86 -11.82 6.22
CA HIS A 192 15.78 -10.61 5.40
C HIS A 192 14.73 -10.78 4.29
N THR A 193 14.32 -9.67 3.70
CA THR A 193 13.41 -9.58 2.54
C THR A 193 14.08 -9.94 1.20
N GLY A 194 15.39 -10.17 1.20
CA GLY A 194 16.11 -10.69 0.03
C GLY A 194 17.36 -11.48 0.37
N ARG A 195 18.05 -11.96 -0.67
CA ARG A 195 19.27 -12.79 -0.58
C ARG A 195 20.51 -11.92 -0.38
N TYR A 196 20.57 -11.27 0.77
CA TYR A 196 21.70 -10.42 1.12
C TYR A 196 22.02 -10.55 2.61
N ASN A 197 23.28 -10.34 2.94
CA ASN A 197 23.76 -10.33 4.33
C ASN A 197 24.99 -9.41 4.43
N GLY A 198 24.94 -8.44 5.34
CA GLY A 198 25.99 -7.43 5.49
C GLY A 198 26.36 -6.76 4.14
N PRO A 199 27.64 -6.76 3.73
CA PRO A 199 28.10 -6.09 2.51
C PRO A 199 27.83 -6.88 1.21
N SER A 200 27.28 -8.09 1.29
CA SER A 200 26.97 -8.91 0.11
C SER A 200 25.52 -8.71 -0.32
N SER A 201 25.30 -8.31 -1.57
CA SER A 201 23.95 -8.21 -2.14
C SER A 201 23.83 -9.06 -3.40
N GLU A 202 23.03 -10.13 -3.36
CA GLU A 202 22.47 -10.71 -4.59
C GLU A 202 21.36 -9.83 -5.18
N GLY A 203 21.02 -8.73 -4.49
CA GLY A 203 20.10 -7.69 -4.93
C GLY A 203 18.77 -7.71 -4.19
N GLN A 204 18.00 -6.65 -4.41
CA GLN A 204 16.64 -6.50 -3.92
C GLN A 204 15.74 -7.58 -4.56
N ARG A 205 14.82 -8.18 -3.80
CA ARG A 205 13.99 -9.30 -4.30
C ARG A 205 12.73 -8.82 -5.02
N GLY A 206 12.08 -7.78 -4.53
CA GLY A 206 10.81 -7.29 -5.08
C GLY A 206 10.43 -5.90 -4.61
N VAL A 207 9.24 -5.44 -5.03
CA VAL A 207 8.74 -4.08 -4.74
C VAL A 207 8.38 -3.84 -3.27
N TYR A 208 8.25 -4.91 -2.47
CA TYR A 208 8.00 -4.87 -1.02
C TYR A 208 9.27 -5.06 -0.18
N ASP A 209 10.41 -5.36 -0.82
CA ASP A 209 11.73 -5.41 -0.18
C ASP A 209 12.24 -3.98 0.04
N SER A 210 11.62 -3.26 0.96
CA SER A 210 11.95 -1.89 1.33
C SER A 210 11.66 -1.66 2.80
N LYS A 211 12.45 -0.79 3.45
CA LYS A 211 12.22 -0.36 4.84
C LYS A 211 10.84 0.25 5.09
N LEU A 212 10.15 0.72 4.05
CA LEU A 212 8.74 1.15 4.14
C LEU A 212 7.80 0.00 4.56
N TYR A 213 8.09 -1.22 4.14
CA TYR A 213 7.24 -2.39 4.32
C TYR A 213 7.80 -3.40 5.32
N SER A 214 9.11 -3.46 5.50
CA SER A 214 9.77 -4.36 6.45
C SER A 214 11.03 -3.75 7.06
N VAL A 215 11.12 -3.77 8.40
CA VAL A 215 12.35 -3.45 9.14
C VAL A 215 13.49 -4.42 8.81
N MET A 216 13.17 -5.61 8.27
CA MET A 216 14.12 -6.63 7.84
C MET A 216 14.81 -6.31 6.50
N SER A 217 14.38 -5.25 5.80
CA SER A 217 14.99 -4.82 4.53
C SER A 217 16.18 -3.90 4.72
N TYR A 218 17.17 -4.02 3.83
CA TYR A 218 18.30 -3.08 3.77
C TYR A 218 18.04 -1.87 2.86
N PHE A 219 16.99 -1.89 2.04
CA PHE A 219 16.74 -0.86 1.04
C PHE A 219 15.93 0.30 1.62
N ASP A 220 16.52 1.48 1.62
CA ASP A 220 15.84 2.72 1.99
C ASP A 220 14.77 3.07 0.93
N PRO A 221 13.52 3.38 1.33
CA PRO A 221 12.48 3.75 0.37
C PRO A 221 12.78 5.03 -0.42
N ALA A 222 13.72 5.88 0.03
CA ALA A 222 14.17 7.07 -0.69
C ALA A 222 15.38 6.82 -1.61
N ASP A 223 15.99 5.63 -1.57
CA ASP A 223 17.15 5.31 -2.39
C ASP A 223 16.73 5.06 -3.85
N THR A 224 16.96 6.07 -4.69
CA THR A 224 16.65 6.02 -6.11
C THR A 224 17.52 5.05 -6.91
N SER A 225 18.61 4.54 -6.32
CA SER A 225 19.48 3.53 -6.93
C SER A 225 19.02 2.09 -6.69
N ALA A 226 18.04 1.87 -5.80
CA ALA A 226 17.47 0.56 -5.54
C ALA A 226 16.79 -0.02 -6.80
N GLY A 227 16.95 -1.33 -7.02
CA GLY A 227 16.54 -2.01 -8.24
C GLY A 227 15.04 -1.92 -8.56
N TYR A 228 14.20 -1.78 -7.53
CA TYR A 228 12.74 -1.66 -7.66
C TYR A 228 12.19 -0.27 -7.34
N TYR A 229 13.04 0.75 -7.14
CA TYR A 229 12.60 2.10 -6.73
C TYR A 229 11.50 2.67 -7.64
N ALA A 230 11.68 2.55 -8.96
CA ALA A 230 10.72 3.03 -9.95
C ALA A 230 9.37 2.29 -9.94
N ASN A 231 9.30 1.16 -9.25
CA ASN A 231 8.15 0.25 -9.22
C ASN A 231 7.55 0.09 -7.81
N TYR A 232 8.04 0.85 -6.81
CA TYR A 232 7.48 0.79 -5.47
C TYR A 232 5.98 1.13 -5.48
N PRO A 233 5.14 0.39 -4.72
CA PRO A 233 3.71 0.65 -4.71
C PRO A 233 3.37 2.03 -4.16
N VAL A 234 4.25 2.58 -3.32
CA VAL A 234 4.15 3.90 -2.71
C VAL A 234 5.44 4.66 -3.05
N SER A 235 5.29 5.79 -3.74
CA SER A 235 6.40 6.63 -4.21
C SER A 235 6.57 7.88 -3.34
N GLY A 236 7.75 8.51 -3.42
CA GLY A 236 8.00 9.81 -2.79
C GLY A 236 8.19 9.75 -1.28
N THR A 237 8.28 8.55 -0.71
CA THR A 237 8.62 8.34 0.70
C THR A 237 9.94 9.03 1.03
N ASN A 238 9.93 9.80 2.11
CA ASN A 238 11.09 10.54 2.56
C ASN A 238 11.04 10.67 4.07
N TRP A 239 12.02 10.08 4.75
CA TRP A 239 12.17 10.18 6.20
C TRP A 239 13.41 10.97 6.61
N THR A 240 14.14 11.53 5.64
CA THR A 240 15.33 12.32 5.93
C THR A 240 14.94 13.67 6.50
N GLN A 241 15.53 14.02 7.64
CA GLN A 241 15.43 15.36 8.19
C GLN A 241 16.79 16.03 8.09
N PHE A 242 16.86 17.16 7.39
CA PHE A 242 18.08 17.97 7.36
C PHE A 242 18.12 18.85 8.61
N THR A 243 18.71 18.34 9.69
CA THR A 243 19.10 19.20 10.82
C THR A 243 20.42 19.91 10.51
N SER A 244 20.59 21.13 11.01
CA SER A 244 21.86 21.89 10.92
C SER A 244 23.04 21.20 11.64
N ALA A 245 22.79 20.08 12.32
CA ALA A 245 23.77 19.21 12.96
C ALA A 245 24.14 17.96 12.13
N GLY A 246 23.61 17.81 10.92
CA GLY A 246 24.08 16.82 9.94
C GLY A 246 23.80 15.35 10.25
N THR A 247 22.91 15.03 11.18
CA THR A 247 22.50 13.65 11.48
C THR A 247 21.03 13.61 11.88
N ASP A 248 20.22 12.93 11.06
CA ASP A 248 19.07 12.09 11.42
C ASP A 248 18.38 11.62 10.13
N THR A 249 18.76 10.43 9.66
CA THR A 249 17.99 9.69 8.66
C THR A 249 16.88 8.95 9.39
N GLY A 250 15.62 9.41 9.27
CA GLY A 250 14.49 8.68 9.82
C GLY A 250 14.52 7.22 9.37
N SER A 251 14.34 6.29 10.32
CA SER A 251 14.43 4.84 10.12
C SER A 251 13.27 4.17 10.86
N PRO A 252 12.76 3.03 10.38
CA PRO A 252 11.58 2.39 10.96
C PRO A 252 11.86 1.93 12.40
N GLN A 253 11.05 2.37 13.36
CA GLN A 253 11.25 2.06 14.77
C GLN A 253 10.44 0.84 15.23
N THR A 254 9.35 0.52 14.51
CA THR A 254 8.48 -0.62 14.81
C THR A 254 8.57 -1.70 13.73
N PRO A 255 8.11 -2.93 14.01
CA PRO A 255 7.74 -3.85 12.96
C PRO A 255 6.81 -3.16 11.96
N MET A 256 7.14 -3.26 10.68
CA MET A 256 6.41 -2.65 9.58
C MET A 256 5.33 -3.64 9.08
N MET A 257 4.54 -3.24 8.08
CA MET A 257 3.34 -4.00 7.67
C MET A 257 3.63 -5.47 7.31
N MET A 258 4.73 -5.74 6.60
CA MET A 258 5.10 -7.11 6.23
C MET A 258 5.68 -7.88 7.41
N ASP A 259 6.37 -7.22 8.33
CA ASP A 259 6.91 -7.84 9.55
C ASP A 259 5.77 -8.34 10.45
N ILE A 260 4.73 -7.52 10.62
CA ILE A 260 3.54 -7.86 11.42
C ILE A 260 2.85 -9.10 10.82
N LEU A 261 2.63 -9.13 9.51
CA LEU A 261 2.05 -10.30 8.85
C LEU A 261 2.95 -11.53 8.98
N ALA A 262 4.26 -11.36 8.88
CA ALA A 262 5.25 -12.43 8.94
C ALA A 262 5.31 -13.08 10.31
N ILE A 263 5.39 -12.26 11.35
CA ILE A 263 5.45 -12.78 12.70
C ILE A 263 4.15 -13.46 13.11
N GLN A 264 3.00 -12.94 12.64
CA GLN A 264 1.70 -13.57 12.84
C GLN A 264 1.52 -14.85 12.03
N ARG A 265 2.19 -15.00 10.88
CA ARG A 265 2.24 -16.29 10.17
C ARG A 265 3.00 -17.34 10.99
N ILE A 266 4.06 -16.96 11.70
CA ILE A 266 4.85 -17.88 12.52
C ILE A 266 4.10 -18.23 13.82
N TYR A 267 3.61 -17.22 14.55
CA TYR A 267 3.12 -17.37 15.93
C TYR A 267 1.61 -17.14 16.11
N GLY A 268 0.91 -16.64 15.10
CA GLY A 268 -0.47 -16.12 15.26
C GLY A 268 -0.49 -14.70 15.82
N ALA A 269 -1.62 -14.01 15.63
CA ALA A 269 -1.86 -12.69 16.19
C ALA A 269 -1.86 -12.72 17.73
N SER A 270 -1.39 -11.63 18.34
CA SER A 270 -1.40 -11.51 19.80
C SER A 270 -2.82 -11.65 20.35
N THR A 271 -2.90 -12.20 21.56
CA THR A 271 -4.15 -12.30 22.32
C THR A 271 -4.18 -11.32 23.50
N SER A 272 -3.16 -10.46 23.60
CA SER A 272 -3.12 -9.41 24.62
C SER A 272 -4.23 -8.38 24.41
N SER A 273 -4.67 -7.75 25.50
CA SER A 273 -5.62 -6.64 25.46
C SER A 273 -5.00 -5.31 25.00
N THR A 274 -3.67 -5.24 24.88
CA THR A 274 -2.91 -4.00 24.55
C THR A 274 -3.41 -3.34 23.27
N PHE A 275 -3.70 -4.15 22.25
CA PHE A 275 -4.16 -3.73 20.93
C PHE A 275 -5.47 -4.43 20.53
N ALA A 276 -6.44 -4.37 21.44
CA ALA A 276 -7.77 -4.97 21.29
C ALA A 276 -8.89 -3.94 21.08
N GLY A 277 -8.54 -2.67 20.82
CA GLY A 277 -9.46 -1.57 20.52
C GLY A 277 -9.45 -0.46 21.57
N GLY A 278 -9.82 0.75 21.15
CA GLY A 278 -9.86 1.94 22.01
C GLY A 278 -8.51 2.62 22.21
N GLN A 279 -7.48 2.23 21.45
CA GLN A 279 -6.15 2.82 21.58
C GLN A 279 -6.06 4.15 20.82
N THR A 280 -5.43 5.13 21.45
CA THR A 280 -4.98 6.36 20.83
C THR A 280 -3.49 6.23 20.52
N TYR A 281 -3.13 6.46 19.26
CA TYR A 281 -1.76 6.58 18.75
C TYR A 281 -1.48 8.06 18.47
N GLY A 282 -0.23 8.48 18.63
CA GLY A 282 0.22 9.85 18.38
C GLY A 282 0.26 10.69 19.65
N PHE A 283 -0.24 11.92 19.59
CA PHE A 283 -0.41 12.75 20.77
C PHE A 283 -1.48 12.15 21.68
N ASN A 284 -1.37 12.34 22.99
CA ASN A 284 -2.30 11.77 23.97
C ASN A 284 -2.40 10.23 23.93
N ALA A 285 -1.36 9.54 23.46
CA ALA A 285 -1.36 8.08 23.38
C ALA A 285 -1.68 7.42 24.72
N ASN A 286 -2.54 6.39 24.71
CA ASN A 286 -3.07 5.74 25.91
C ASN A 286 -2.66 4.25 26.05
N ILE A 287 -1.70 3.79 25.24
CA ILE A 287 -1.17 2.43 25.29
C ILE A 287 -0.56 2.18 26.68
N THR A 288 -0.91 1.05 27.29
CA THR A 288 -0.55 0.74 28.68
C THR A 288 0.79 0.06 28.85
N ASP A 289 1.23 -0.67 27.83
CA ASP A 289 2.45 -1.45 27.88
C ASP A 289 3.69 -0.63 27.50
N ALA A 290 4.86 -1.23 27.69
CA ALA A 290 6.14 -0.56 27.48
C ALA A 290 6.34 -0.08 26.02
N SER A 291 5.64 -0.66 25.05
CA SER A 291 5.63 -0.23 23.65
C SER A 291 5.01 1.16 23.42
N LYS A 292 4.36 1.76 24.42
CA LYS A 292 3.77 3.11 24.32
C LYS A 292 4.76 4.15 23.80
N SER A 293 6.04 4.06 24.18
CA SER A 293 7.07 5.05 23.85
C SER A 293 7.26 5.26 22.35
N PHE A 294 7.04 4.23 21.53
CA PHE A 294 7.11 4.28 20.07
C PHE A 294 5.95 5.06 19.44
N TYR A 295 4.78 4.98 20.07
CA TYR A 295 3.52 5.50 19.56
C TYR A 295 3.08 6.82 20.20
N ASP A 296 3.77 7.27 21.25
CA ASP A 296 3.55 8.56 21.90
C ASP A 296 4.41 9.64 21.24
N PHE A 297 3.79 10.53 20.46
CA PHE A 297 4.54 11.54 19.69
C PHE A 297 5.05 12.72 20.54
N THR A 298 4.76 12.74 21.84
CA THR A 298 5.46 13.61 22.80
C THR A 298 6.84 13.04 23.18
N VAL A 299 7.02 11.73 23.03
CA VAL A 299 8.24 10.97 23.33
C VAL A 299 9.00 10.65 22.03
N ASN A 300 8.36 10.01 21.06
CA ASN A 300 8.90 9.75 19.73
C ASN A 300 8.65 10.95 18.81
N LYS A 301 9.63 11.84 18.71
CA LYS A 301 9.50 13.10 17.97
C LYS A 301 9.65 12.95 16.45
N LEU A 302 10.19 11.81 16.00
CA LEU A 302 10.41 11.48 14.59
C LEU A 302 9.80 10.11 14.29
N PRO A 303 8.47 9.96 14.39
CA PRO A 303 7.83 8.65 14.29
C PRO A 303 7.92 8.13 12.85
N VAL A 304 8.60 6.99 12.68
CA VAL A 304 8.52 6.12 11.51
C VAL A 304 8.00 4.77 12.01
N VAL A 305 6.68 4.63 12.00
CA VAL A 305 5.98 3.56 12.74
C VAL A 305 4.86 2.95 11.91
N THR A 306 4.49 1.72 12.24
CA THR A 306 3.25 1.09 11.77
C THR A 306 2.32 0.84 12.95
N LEU A 307 1.08 1.31 12.81
CA LEU A 307 0.01 1.12 13.78
C LEU A 307 -0.61 -0.26 13.60
N TYR A 308 -0.72 -1.04 14.68
CA TYR A 308 -1.39 -2.33 14.69
C TYR A 308 -2.49 -2.35 15.76
N ASN A 309 -3.69 -2.78 15.37
CA ASN A 309 -4.79 -3.04 16.28
C ASN A 309 -5.74 -4.10 15.73
N SER A 310 -6.22 -4.99 16.60
CA SER A 310 -7.19 -6.04 16.24
C SER A 310 -8.64 -5.65 16.54
N GLY A 311 -8.86 -4.58 17.31
CA GLY A 311 -10.18 -4.07 17.69
C GLY A 311 -10.57 -2.80 16.97
N THR A 312 -11.60 -2.15 17.52
CA THR A 312 -12.24 -0.95 16.95
C THR A 312 -12.09 0.26 17.88
N ASN A 313 -12.63 1.41 17.46
CA ASN A 313 -12.59 2.69 18.17
C ASN A 313 -11.17 3.21 18.41
N ASN A 314 -10.27 2.98 17.46
CA ASN A 314 -8.89 3.45 17.56
C ASN A 314 -8.75 4.86 17.00
N THR A 315 -7.84 5.64 17.58
CA THR A 315 -7.62 7.05 17.23
C THR A 315 -6.19 7.26 16.75
N LEU A 316 -6.02 7.96 15.63
CA LEU A 316 -4.77 8.60 15.25
C LEU A 316 -4.86 10.10 15.59
N ASP A 317 -4.13 10.52 16.61
CA ASP A 317 -4.12 11.88 17.13
C ASP A 317 -2.82 12.60 16.74
N LEU A 318 -2.93 13.57 15.84
CA LEU A 318 -1.84 14.40 15.33
C LEU A 318 -1.95 15.86 15.80
N SER A 319 -2.78 16.12 16.82
CA SER A 319 -3.16 17.45 17.31
C SER A 319 -2.00 18.35 17.74
N GLY A 320 -0.87 17.76 18.14
CA GLY A 320 0.33 18.49 18.53
C GLY A 320 1.15 19.05 17.36
N TYR A 321 0.86 18.65 16.12
CA TYR A 321 1.55 19.18 14.95
C TYR A 321 0.95 20.52 14.47
N ARG A 322 1.81 21.34 13.86
CA ARG A 322 1.46 22.67 13.33
C ARG A 322 1.62 22.79 11.82
N THR A 323 2.25 21.79 11.20
CA THR A 323 2.43 21.68 9.76
C THR A 323 1.32 20.82 9.18
N ASN A 324 1.13 20.95 7.86
CA ASN A 324 0.16 20.14 7.13
C ASN A 324 0.46 18.66 7.29
N SER A 325 -0.60 17.88 7.47
CA SER A 325 -0.58 16.43 7.54
C SER A 325 -1.44 15.84 6.42
N THR A 326 -1.00 14.70 5.89
CA THR A 326 -1.83 13.84 5.05
C THR A 326 -2.16 12.61 5.85
N ILE A 327 -3.42 12.43 6.22
CA ILE A 327 -3.90 11.35 7.10
C ILE A 327 -4.72 10.39 6.25
N ASN A 328 -4.38 9.11 6.24
CA ASN A 328 -5.17 8.08 5.59
C ASN A 328 -5.58 7.01 6.61
N LEU A 329 -6.89 6.82 6.77
CA LEU A 329 -7.46 5.89 7.74
C LEU A 329 -7.65 4.47 7.20
N ASN A 330 -7.29 4.23 5.95
CA ASN A 330 -7.46 2.92 5.32
C ASN A 330 -6.33 1.95 5.74
N PRO A 331 -6.65 0.70 6.08
CA PRO A 331 -5.64 -0.32 6.36
C PRO A 331 -4.70 -0.53 5.16
N GLY A 332 -3.42 -0.77 5.42
CA GLY A 332 -2.41 -0.98 4.38
C GLY A 332 -1.94 0.31 3.68
N THR A 333 -2.32 1.47 4.20
CA THR A 333 -1.91 2.78 3.67
C THR A 333 -0.98 3.53 4.61
N PHE A 334 -0.44 4.65 4.14
CA PHE A 334 0.49 5.48 4.89
C PHE A 334 -0.03 6.91 5.00
N SER A 335 0.25 7.51 6.15
CA SER A 335 0.06 8.91 6.47
C SER A 335 1.41 9.63 6.53
N SER A 336 1.39 10.94 6.30
CA SER A 336 2.55 11.84 6.35
C SER A 336 2.28 12.93 7.38
N ALA A 337 3.03 12.92 8.48
CA ALA A 337 2.90 13.93 9.53
C ALA A 337 4.17 14.02 10.37
N SER A 338 4.61 15.23 10.67
CA SER A 338 5.81 15.47 11.50
C SER A 338 5.84 16.91 11.99
N ALA A 339 6.68 17.22 12.98
CA ALA A 339 6.84 18.59 13.44
C ALA A 339 7.46 19.52 12.38
N SER A 340 8.24 18.98 11.44
CA SER A 340 8.86 19.73 10.34
C SER A 340 7.98 19.83 9.09
N GLY A 341 6.93 19.00 8.97
CA GLY A 341 6.15 18.85 7.74
C GLY A 341 6.93 18.20 6.59
N GLN A 342 8.09 17.60 6.86
CA GLN A 342 8.97 17.03 5.82
C GLN A 342 8.90 15.51 5.71
N LEU A 343 8.45 14.81 6.76
CA LEU A 343 8.32 13.36 6.68
C LEU A 343 7.14 12.97 5.79
N VAL A 344 7.39 12.05 4.85
CA VAL A 344 6.43 11.51 3.90
C VAL A 344 6.33 10.01 4.08
N ASN A 345 5.11 9.50 4.19
CA ASN A 345 4.76 8.08 4.39
C ASN A 345 5.42 7.46 5.65
N ASN A 346 5.45 8.22 6.76
CA ASN A 346 6.12 7.80 7.99
C ASN A 346 5.20 7.07 8.99
N ILE A 347 3.88 7.12 8.81
CA ILE A 347 2.93 6.45 9.70
C ILE A 347 2.11 5.45 8.87
N GLY A 348 2.43 4.16 8.95
CA GLY A 348 1.68 3.09 8.29
C GLY A 348 0.52 2.58 9.15
N ILE A 349 -0.55 2.09 8.53
CA ILE A 349 -1.60 1.31 9.20
C ILE A 349 -1.49 -0.14 8.74
N ALA A 350 -1.24 -1.07 9.67
CA ALA A 350 -1.10 -2.49 9.32
C ALA A 350 -2.37 -3.04 8.66
N TYR A 351 -2.21 -4.07 7.83
CA TYR A 351 -3.34 -4.75 7.22
C TYR A 351 -4.30 -5.29 8.29
N GLY A 352 -5.61 -5.03 8.10
CA GLY A 352 -6.64 -5.42 9.07
C GLY A 352 -6.75 -4.55 10.32
N THR A 353 -5.91 -3.51 10.46
CA THR A 353 -6.04 -2.53 11.56
C THR A 353 -7.05 -1.47 11.20
N ARG A 354 -8.02 -1.26 12.10
CA ARG A 354 -9.07 -0.24 11.94
C ARG A 354 -8.72 1.01 12.74
N ILE A 355 -8.66 2.16 12.09
CA ILE A 355 -8.61 3.48 12.73
C ILE A 355 -9.92 4.19 12.46
N ASP A 356 -10.63 4.54 13.52
CA ASP A 356 -11.98 5.11 13.48
C ASP A 356 -11.96 6.62 13.60
N THR A 357 -10.98 7.15 14.32
CA THR A 357 -10.90 8.57 14.65
C THR A 357 -9.60 9.19 14.15
N ALA A 358 -9.69 10.31 13.45
CA ALA A 358 -8.55 11.17 13.12
C ALA A 358 -8.67 12.50 13.86
N ILE A 359 -7.57 12.97 14.44
CA ILE A 359 -7.45 14.32 14.97
C ILE A 359 -6.28 15.00 14.26
N GLY A 360 -6.58 15.99 13.42
CA GLY A 360 -5.63 16.83 12.72
C GLY A 360 -4.92 17.83 13.63
N GLY A 361 -3.89 18.47 13.09
CA GLY A 361 -3.07 19.46 13.77
C GLY A 361 -3.60 20.88 13.57
N ALA A 362 -2.70 21.86 13.65
CA ALA A 362 -3.00 23.25 13.30
C ALA A 362 -2.69 23.60 11.83
N GLY A 363 -2.20 22.63 11.04
CA GLY A 363 -1.89 22.77 9.63
C GLY A 363 -3.13 22.72 8.74
N ASN A 364 -2.93 22.81 7.43
CA ASN A 364 -3.98 22.54 6.45
C ASN A 364 -3.92 21.05 6.09
N ASP A 365 -4.76 20.24 6.73
CA ASP A 365 -4.66 18.79 6.67
C ASP A 365 -5.57 18.19 5.59
N ILE A 366 -5.09 17.11 4.97
CA ILE A 366 -5.88 16.29 4.04
C ILE A 366 -6.14 14.95 4.70
N ILE A 367 -7.40 14.57 4.85
CA ILE A 367 -7.82 13.40 5.63
C ILE A 367 -8.66 12.49 4.74
N PHE A 368 -8.16 11.28 4.48
CA PHE A 368 -8.87 10.24 3.73
C PHE A 368 -9.61 9.33 4.72
N GLY A 369 -10.94 9.31 4.63
CA GLY A 369 -11.79 8.39 5.38
C GLY A 369 -11.66 6.95 4.87
N ASN A 370 -12.05 5.99 5.71
CA ASN A 370 -12.27 4.61 5.28
C ASN A 370 -13.77 4.32 5.13
N ALA A 371 -14.12 3.09 4.74
CA ALA A 371 -15.51 2.70 4.50
C ALA A 371 -16.36 2.53 5.78
N ASP A 372 -15.78 2.71 6.96
CA ASP A 372 -16.48 2.59 8.23
C ASP A 372 -17.01 3.94 8.73
N ASN A 373 -17.55 3.97 9.95
CA ASN A 373 -17.92 5.22 10.61
C ASN A 373 -16.67 5.99 11.05
N ASN A 374 -16.37 7.11 10.40
CA ASN A 374 -15.22 7.93 10.75
C ASN A 374 -15.63 9.07 11.71
N ARG A 375 -14.81 9.34 12.72
CA ARG A 375 -14.89 10.56 13.54
C ARG A 375 -13.67 11.41 13.28
N VAL A 376 -13.85 12.55 12.63
CA VAL A 376 -12.73 13.39 12.19
C VAL A 376 -12.84 14.76 12.80
N ASP A 377 -11.78 15.19 13.46
CA ASP A 377 -11.56 16.58 13.82
C ASP A 377 -10.36 17.11 13.02
N GLY A 378 -10.58 18.07 12.12
CA GLY A 378 -9.49 18.68 11.34
C GLY A 378 -8.56 19.56 12.18
N GLY A 379 -8.96 19.97 13.39
CA GLY A 379 -8.18 20.87 14.23
C GLY A 379 -8.16 22.31 13.72
N GLY A 380 -6.98 22.93 13.69
CA GLY A 380 -6.78 24.28 13.14
C GLY A 380 -6.69 24.26 11.61
N GLY A 381 -6.41 25.43 11.00
CA GLY A 381 -6.15 25.51 9.56
C GLY A 381 -7.37 25.29 8.65
N THR A 382 -7.11 25.03 7.37
CA THR A 382 -8.10 24.73 6.33
C THR A 382 -7.92 23.29 5.88
N ASN A 383 -8.87 22.44 6.24
CA ASN A 383 -8.79 21.00 6.15
C ASN A 383 -9.78 20.46 5.12
N THR A 384 -9.35 19.41 4.44
CA THR A 384 -10.14 18.68 3.45
C THR A 384 -10.35 17.25 3.91
N PHE A 385 -11.61 16.82 3.97
CA PHE A 385 -11.95 15.41 4.15
C PHE A 385 -12.29 14.78 2.80
N ILE A 386 -11.63 13.68 2.49
CA ILE A 386 -11.76 12.94 1.24
C ILE A 386 -12.49 11.63 1.51
N ILE A 387 -13.59 11.44 0.79
CA ILE A 387 -14.43 10.24 0.85
C ILE A 387 -14.25 9.47 -0.45
N THR A 388 -13.94 8.18 -0.35
CA THR A 388 -13.97 7.31 -1.52
C THR A 388 -15.41 6.94 -1.86
N GLY A 389 -15.82 7.28 -3.07
CA GLY A 389 -17.15 7.03 -3.59
C GLY A 389 -17.86 8.30 -3.97
N ALA A 390 -18.92 8.09 -4.73
CA ALA A 390 -19.62 9.19 -5.32
C ALA A 390 -20.46 10.00 -4.37
N SER A 391 -20.38 11.31 -4.49
CA SER A 391 -21.18 12.28 -3.73
C SER A 391 -22.68 11.96 -3.69
N THR A 392 -23.20 11.34 -4.76
CA THR A 392 -24.61 10.96 -4.91
C THR A 392 -25.00 9.77 -4.04
N ASN A 393 -24.05 8.97 -3.57
CA ASN A 393 -24.26 7.90 -2.60
C ASN A 393 -24.31 8.44 -1.17
N PHE A 394 -23.90 9.69 -0.95
CA PHE A 394 -23.86 10.26 0.39
C PHE A 394 -24.96 11.30 0.60
N THR A 395 -25.33 11.47 1.87
CA THR A 395 -26.06 12.65 2.34
C THR A 395 -25.10 13.49 3.14
N VAL A 396 -24.94 14.77 2.80
CA VAL A 396 -24.08 15.70 3.53
C VAL A 396 -24.98 16.68 4.28
N LEU A 397 -24.97 16.60 5.60
CA LEU A 397 -25.75 17.45 6.48
C LEU A 397 -24.82 18.35 7.30
N LYS A 398 -24.83 19.65 7.01
CA LYS A 398 -24.19 20.64 7.88
C LYS A 398 -25.02 20.85 9.14
N VAL A 399 -24.46 20.48 10.29
CA VAL A 399 -25.10 20.60 11.61
C VAL A 399 -24.54 21.77 12.43
N GLY A 400 -23.40 22.33 12.01
CA GLY A 400 -22.79 23.53 12.57
C GLY A 400 -22.00 24.31 11.52
N ALA A 401 -21.25 25.33 11.95
CA ALA A 401 -20.46 26.15 11.02
C ALA A 401 -19.36 25.36 10.31
N LEU A 402 -18.70 24.44 11.04
CA LEU A 402 -17.69 23.51 10.51
C LEU A 402 -17.99 22.05 10.91
N ASP A 403 -19.20 21.78 11.40
CA ASP A 403 -19.62 20.45 11.82
C ASP A 403 -20.54 19.87 10.75
N THR A 404 -20.16 18.74 10.19
CA THR A 404 -20.86 18.06 9.11
C THR A 404 -21.02 16.57 9.42
N ILE A 405 -22.21 16.04 9.16
CA ILE A 405 -22.47 14.61 9.17
C ILE A 405 -22.56 14.16 7.72
N VAL A 406 -21.75 13.17 7.35
CA VAL A 406 -21.85 12.51 6.05
C VAL A 406 -22.37 11.10 6.26
N THR A 407 -23.45 10.75 5.57
CA THR A 407 -24.05 9.41 5.66
C THR A 407 -23.98 8.73 4.32
N ASP A 408 -23.29 7.60 4.24
CA ASP A 408 -23.35 6.71 3.10
C ASP A 408 -24.72 6.05 3.04
N LYS A 409 -25.49 6.31 1.99
CA LYS A 409 -26.84 5.75 1.80
C LYS A 409 -26.80 4.28 1.39
N THR A 410 -25.66 3.78 0.94
CA THR A 410 -25.51 2.40 0.46
C THR A 410 -25.20 1.44 1.61
N THR A 411 -24.37 1.86 2.56
CA THR A 411 -23.97 1.04 3.72
C THR A 411 -24.64 1.47 5.02
N GLY A 412 -25.09 2.72 5.10
CA GLY A 412 -25.51 3.34 6.35
C GLY A 412 -24.35 3.83 7.21
N ALA A 413 -23.09 3.78 6.74
CA ALA A 413 -21.96 4.32 7.47
C ALA A 413 -22.12 5.84 7.68
N VAL A 414 -21.69 6.33 8.84
CA VAL A 414 -21.84 7.72 9.25
C VAL A 414 -20.49 8.30 9.66
N ASP A 415 -20.07 9.32 8.92
CA ASP A 415 -18.93 10.14 9.25
C ASP A 415 -19.38 11.39 10.02
N THR A 416 -18.73 11.65 11.15
CA THR A 416 -18.90 12.88 11.93
C THR A 416 -17.65 13.72 11.78
N LEU A 417 -17.78 14.87 11.12
CA LEU A 417 -16.69 15.74 10.74
C LEU A 417 -16.81 17.06 11.51
N THR A 418 -15.74 17.48 12.17
CA THR A 418 -15.61 18.79 12.82
C THR A 418 -14.36 19.48 12.30
N ASN A 419 -14.40 20.81 12.21
CA ASN A 419 -13.28 21.62 11.68
C ASN A 419 -12.80 21.20 10.27
N ILE A 420 -13.75 20.80 9.42
CA ILE A 420 -13.50 20.48 8.01
C ILE A 420 -14.13 21.56 7.12
N GLN A 421 -13.32 22.17 6.27
CA GLN A 421 -13.73 23.27 5.39
C GLN A 421 -14.18 22.76 4.02
N ALA A 422 -13.59 21.66 3.53
CA ALA A 422 -13.94 21.04 2.26
C ALA A 422 -14.19 19.54 2.42
N ILE A 423 -15.22 19.03 1.74
CA ILE A 423 -15.47 17.59 1.60
C ILE A 423 -15.38 17.28 0.11
N GLU A 424 -14.51 16.34 -0.23
CA GLU A 424 -14.29 15.89 -1.59
C GLU A 424 -14.65 14.42 -1.72
N PHE A 425 -15.24 14.07 -2.86
CA PHE A 425 -15.63 12.71 -3.20
C PHE A 425 -14.73 12.19 -4.32
N GLN A 426 -14.21 10.97 -4.18
CA GLN A 426 -13.33 10.33 -5.15
C GLN A 426 -14.01 9.12 -5.79
N ASP A 427 -14.34 9.22 -7.08
CA ASP A 427 -14.94 8.10 -7.81
C ASP A 427 -13.87 7.19 -8.42
N PRO A 428 -14.17 5.89 -8.59
CA PRO A 428 -13.29 4.97 -9.29
C PRO A 428 -13.29 5.19 -10.83
N VAL A 429 -12.08 5.32 -11.40
CA VAL A 429 -11.79 5.40 -12.85
C VAL A 429 -11.81 4.02 -13.52
N CYS A 430 -12.89 3.64 -14.22
CA CYS A 430 -13.09 2.28 -14.72
C CYS A 430 -13.10 2.18 -16.27
N PHE A 431 -12.53 1.12 -16.82
CA PHE A 431 -12.80 0.59 -18.16
C PHE A 431 -13.97 -0.40 -18.13
N THR A 432 -14.60 -0.72 -19.27
CA THR A 432 -15.61 -1.80 -19.32
C THR A 432 -15.08 -3.07 -19.99
N THR A 433 -15.68 -4.23 -19.70
CA THR A 433 -15.40 -5.50 -20.42
C THR A 433 -15.38 -5.28 -21.93
N GLY A 434 -14.38 -5.87 -22.60
CA GLY A 434 -14.16 -5.78 -24.03
C GLY A 434 -13.25 -4.64 -24.45
N THR A 435 -12.99 -3.63 -23.60
CA THR A 435 -12.03 -2.56 -23.87
C THR A 435 -10.64 -3.14 -24.07
N ARG A 436 -10.04 -2.93 -25.23
CA ARG A 436 -8.68 -3.40 -25.54
C ARG A 436 -7.64 -2.40 -25.09
N ILE A 437 -6.63 -2.91 -24.42
CA ILE A 437 -5.48 -2.15 -23.92
C ILE A 437 -4.24 -2.60 -24.68
N GLY A 438 -3.44 -1.64 -25.14
CA GLY A 438 -2.16 -1.90 -25.77
C GLY A 438 -1.14 -2.41 -24.75
N VAL A 439 -0.70 -3.66 -24.89
CA VAL A 439 0.30 -4.27 -24.01
C VAL A 439 1.39 -4.99 -24.81
N ILE A 440 2.53 -5.23 -24.17
CA ILE A 440 3.58 -6.11 -24.63
C ILE A 440 3.46 -7.39 -23.80
N ARG A 441 3.10 -8.48 -24.48
CA ARG A 441 3.03 -9.83 -23.91
C ARG A 441 3.92 -10.75 -24.72
N ASP A 442 4.76 -11.54 -24.04
CA ASP A 442 5.72 -12.44 -24.70
C ASP A 442 6.59 -11.72 -25.74
N SER A 443 7.07 -10.52 -25.38
CA SER A 443 7.88 -9.63 -26.24
C SER A 443 7.21 -9.16 -27.55
N ARG A 444 5.87 -9.25 -27.66
CA ARG A 444 5.11 -8.77 -28.81
C ARG A 444 4.07 -7.73 -28.38
N ALA A 445 3.98 -6.65 -29.14
CA ALA A 445 2.90 -5.67 -28.98
C ALA A 445 1.58 -6.29 -29.43
N VAL A 446 0.59 -6.31 -28.54
CA VAL A 446 -0.73 -6.90 -28.75
C VAL A 446 -1.80 -6.04 -28.08
N GLU A 447 -3.01 -6.04 -28.63
CA GLU A 447 -4.19 -5.47 -27.99
C GLU A 447 -4.95 -6.56 -27.24
N VAL A 448 -5.01 -6.45 -25.92
CA VAL A 448 -5.67 -7.43 -25.05
C VAL A 448 -6.90 -6.80 -24.43
N ALA A 449 -8.05 -7.47 -24.52
CA ALA A 449 -9.26 -7.04 -23.83
C ALA A 449 -9.02 -7.00 -22.32
N VAL A 450 -9.57 -6.02 -21.62
CA VAL A 450 -9.26 -5.73 -20.20
C VAL A 450 -9.47 -6.95 -19.30
N GLU A 451 -10.52 -7.74 -19.54
CA GLU A 451 -10.82 -8.99 -18.81
C GLU A 451 -9.81 -10.13 -19.08
N GLY A 452 -8.99 -10.00 -20.13
CA GLY A 452 -7.94 -10.95 -20.50
C GLY A 452 -6.53 -10.48 -20.16
N LEU A 453 -6.38 -9.31 -19.53
CA LEU A 453 -5.12 -8.81 -19.02
C LEU A 453 -4.64 -9.63 -17.82
N ARG A 454 -3.33 -9.60 -17.59
CA ARG A 454 -2.66 -10.33 -16.50
C ARG A 454 -1.74 -9.37 -15.77
N VAL A 455 -1.66 -9.54 -14.46
CA VAL A 455 -0.56 -8.93 -13.69
C VAL A 455 0.76 -9.43 -14.27
N GLY A 456 1.68 -8.50 -14.54
CA GLY A 456 2.94 -8.74 -15.24
C GLY A 456 2.92 -8.46 -16.75
N ASP A 457 1.75 -8.27 -17.38
CA ASP A 457 1.70 -7.70 -18.72
C ASP A 457 2.29 -6.27 -18.71
N VAL A 458 2.97 -5.87 -19.79
CA VAL A 458 3.58 -4.53 -19.86
C VAL A 458 2.72 -3.62 -20.73
N ALA A 459 1.97 -2.71 -20.11
CA ALA A 459 1.19 -1.71 -20.84
C ALA A 459 2.08 -0.73 -21.61
N VAL A 460 1.64 -0.40 -22.82
CA VAL A 460 2.21 0.69 -23.63
C VAL A 460 1.50 1.98 -23.26
N THR A 461 2.25 2.98 -22.84
CA THR A 461 1.69 4.26 -22.40
C THR A 461 1.60 5.26 -23.56
N ALA A 462 0.74 6.27 -23.42
CA ALA A 462 0.46 7.22 -24.49
C ALA A 462 1.71 7.97 -24.98
N ALA A 463 2.66 8.28 -24.10
CA ALA A 463 3.95 8.90 -24.44
C ALA A 463 4.99 7.89 -24.99
N GLY A 464 4.58 6.67 -25.35
CA GLY A 464 5.47 5.62 -25.85
C GLY A 464 6.25 4.88 -24.77
N GLY A 465 5.95 5.12 -23.50
CA GLY A 465 6.54 4.44 -22.35
C GLY A 465 6.03 3.01 -22.19
N ARG A 466 6.63 2.29 -21.23
CA ARG A 466 6.28 0.91 -20.87
C ARG A 466 6.13 0.80 -19.37
N ARG A 467 4.99 0.28 -18.92
CA ARG A 467 4.65 0.14 -17.51
C ARG A 467 4.06 -1.22 -17.23
N SER A 468 4.57 -1.94 -16.24
CA SER A 468 4.07 -3.26 -15.88
C SER A 468 2.74 -3.13 -15.15
N ILE A 469 1.75 -3.93 -15.54
CA ILE A 469 0.47 -4.02 -14.83
C ILE A 469 0.72 -4.74 -13.51
N ARG A 470 0.50 -4.04 -12.40
CA ARG A 470 0.74 -4.54 -11.03
C ARG A 470 -0.52 -5.02 -10.34
N TRP A 471 -1.69 -4.53 -10.75
CA TRP A 471 -2.97 -4.98 -10.22
C TRP A 471 -4.10 -4.75 -11.23
N ILE A 472 -5.10 -5.64 -11.20
CA ILE A 472 -6.31 -5.54 -12.01
C ILE A 472 -7.50 -5.76 -11.07
N GLY A 473 -8.41 -4.80 -11.04
CA GLY A 473 -9.68 -4.91 -10.31
C GLY A 473 -10.85 -5.12 -11.25
N HIS A 474 -11.87 -5.84 -10.81
CA HIS A 474 -13.13 -6.02 -11.55
C HIS A 474 -14.33 -5.90 -10.63
N ARG A 475 -15.41 -5.31 -11.13
CA ARG A 475 -16.71 -5.31 -10.46
C ARG A 475 -17.86 -5.23 -11.46
N ARG A 476 -18.92 -5.99 -11.20
CA ARG A 476 -20.20 -5.85 -11.90
C ARG A 476 -21.11 -4.85 -11.19
N ILE A 477 -21.73 -3.96 -11.98
CA ILE A 477 -22.73 -2.99 -11.52
C ILE A 477 -24.04 -3.24 -12.28
N THR A 478 -25.15 -3.17 -11.55
CA THR A 478 -26.51 -3.22 -12.09
C THR A 478 -27.15 -1.85 -11.89
N PRO A 479 -27.14 -0.94 -12.88
CA PRO A 479 -27.63 0.43 -12.74
C PRO A 479 -28.99 0.60 -12.04
N SER A 480 -29.94 -0.33 -12.25
CA SER A 480 -31.27 -0.27 -11.63
C SER A 480 -31.27 -0.43 -10.11
N GLU A 481 -30.20 -0.97 -9.53
CA GLU A 481 -30.04 -1.13 -8.07
C GLU A 481 -29.59 0.18 -7.39
N HIS A 482 -29.32 1.22 -8.17
CA HIS A 482 -28.86 2.52 -7.69
C HIS A 482 -29.96 3.58 -7.75
N ALA A 483 -29.92 4.52 -6.80
CA ALA A 483 -30.94 5.58 -6.67
C ALA A 483 -31.06 6.46 -7.92
N VAL A 484 -29.96 6.63 -8.67
CA VAL A 484 -29.97 7.31 -9.97
C VAL A 484 -29.30 6.41 -11.01
N PRO A 485 -30.06 5.49 -11.65
CA PRO A 485 -29.51 4.51 -12.59
C PRO A 485 -28.73 5.14 -13.73
N SER A 486 -29.17 6.31 -14.19
CA SER A 486 -28.52 7.02 -15.29
C SER A 486 -27.09 7.44 -14.99
N ARG A 487 -26.69 7.56 -13.72
CA ARG A 487 -25.31 7.90 -13.42
C ARG A 487 -24.36 6.71 -13.46
N GLN A 488 -24.91 5.49 -13.38
CA GLN A 488 -24.16 4.23 -13.51
C GLN A 488 -23.96 3.79 -14.97
N TRP A 489 -24.53 4.53 -15.91
CA TRP A 489 -24.44 4.20 -17.32
C TRP A 489 -23.08 4.62 -17.86
N PRO A 490 -22.37 3.73 -18.58
CA PRO A 490 -21.09 4.08 -19.17
C PRO A 490 -21.25 5.21 -20.20
N ILE A 491 -20.18 5.96 -20.39
CA ILE A 491 -20.07 6.89 -21.50
C ILE A 491 -19.45 6.15 -22.68
N ARG A 492 -20.20 6.07 -23.77
CA ARG A 492 -19.76 5.49 -25.03
C ARG A 492 -19.14 6.57 -25.90
N ILE A 493 -17.97 6.25 -26.42
CA ILE A 493 -17.19 7.05 -27.36
C ILE A 493 -17.15 6.26 -28.67
N LEU A 494 -17.67 6.85 -29.75
CA LEU A 494 -17.66 6.23 -31.07
C LEU A 494 -16.25 6.19 -31.67
N PRO A 495 -15.97 5.23 -32.58
CA PRO A 495 -14.73 5.18 -33.31
C PRO A 495 -14.45 6.51 -34.02
N GLY A 496 -13.23 7.02 -33.87
CA GLY A 496 -12.82 8.26 -34.52
C GLY A 496 -13.42 9.53 -33.92
N ALA A 497 -14.12 9.45 -32.79
CA ALA A 497 -14.59 10.65 -32.08
C ALA A 497 -13.44 11.62 -31.81
N PHE A 498 -12.27 11.09 -31.46
CA PHE A 498 -11.07 11.89 -31.20
C PHE A 498 -10.19 12.10 -32.45
N GLY A 499 -10.65 11.74 -33.65
CA GLY A 499 -9.90 11.88 -34.90
C GLY A 499 -9.16 10.60 -35.29
N THR A 500 -7.98 10.74 -35.89
CA THR A 500 -7.13 9.60 -36.28
C THR A 500 -5.74 9.71 -35.68
N ASP A 501 -5.11 8.57 -35.41
CA ASP A 501 -3.71 8.47 -35.02
C ASP A 501 -2.77 8.85 -36.20
N PRO A 502 -1.44 8.98 -35.98
CA PRO A 502 -0.49 9.28 -37.07
C PRO A 502 -0.45 8.24 -38.19
N SER A 503 -0.97 7.03 -37.96
CA SER A 503 -1.08 5.96 -38.96
C SER A 503 -2.42 5.99 -39.71
N GLY A 504 -3.31 6.94 -39.40
CA GLY A 504 -4.62 7.11 -40.03
C GLY A 504 -5.73 6.22 -39.45
N HIS A 505 -5.49 5.53 -38.33
CA HIS A 505 -6.53 4.74 -37.67
C HIS A 505 -7.42 5.62 -36.80
N ALA A 506 -8.72 5.31 -36.75
CA ALA A 506 -9.68 6.01 -35.92
C ALA A 506 -9.31 5.94 -34.42
N VAL A 507 -9.55 7.03 -33.67
CA VAL A 507 -9.33 7.10 -32.22
C VAL A 507 -10.63 7.50 -31.51
N PRO A 508 -11.18 6.66 -30.60
CA PRO A 508 -10.80 5.26 -30.41
C PRO A 508 -11.00 4.44 -31.69
N ALA A 509 -10.36 3.28 -31.80
CA ALA A 509 -10.45 2.38 -32.95
C ALA A 509 -11.78 1.62 -33.02
N ARG A 510 -12.45 1.49 -31.86
CA ARG A 510 -13.73 0.80 -31.67
C ARG A 510 -14.60 1.60 -30.70
N ASP A 511 -15.86 1.20 -30.54
CA ASP A 511 -16.72 1.74 -29.48
C ASP A 511 -16.02 1.53 -28.12
N LEU A 512 -15.58 2.63 -27.52
CA LEU A 512 -14.95 2.62 -26.20
C LEU A 512 -15.99 3.05 -25.15
N ARG A 513 -16.12 2.27 -24.08
CA ARG A 513 -17.00 2.58 -22.96
C ARG A 513 -16.15 2.77 -21.71
N LEU A 514 -16.38 3.88 -21.02
CA LEU A 514 -15.67 4.23 -19.79
C LEU A 514 -16.66 4.60 -18.69
N SER A 515 -16.22 4.54 -17.43
CA SER A 515 -16.93 5.23 -16.36
C SER A 515 -17.00 6.73 -16.69
N PRO A 516 -18.13 7.43 -16.48
CA PRO A 516 -18.23 8.84 -16.83
C PRO A 516 -17.13 9.79 -16.30
N GLY A 517 -16.56 9.51 -15.14
CA GLY A 517 -15.46 10.22 -14.49
C GLY A 517 -14.09 9.72 -14.95
N HIS A 518 -14.02 8.82 -15.93
CA HIS A 518 -12.75 8.34 -16.45
C HIS A 518 -12.03 9.44 -17.24
N PRO A 519 -10.81 9.86 -16.83
CA PRO A 519 -10.15 10.95 -17.52
C PRO A 519 -9.46 10.49 -18.80
N VAL A 520 -9.68 11.23 -19.89
CA VAL A 520 -9.02 11.05 -21.19
C VAL A 520 -8.10 12.23 -21.48
N LEU A 521 -6.98 12.00 -22.16
CA LEU A 521 -6.02 13.07 -22.47
C LEU A 521 -6.55 13.97 -23.59
N VAL A 522 -6.52 15.28 -23.36
CA VAL A 522 -6.99 16.29 -24.31
C VAL A 522 -5.94 17.39 -24.49
N GLY A 523 -5.79 17.86 -25.73
CA GLY A 523 -4.93 19.00 -26.07
C GLY A 523 -3.44 18.73 -25.87
N ALA A 524 -3.04 17.46 -25.92
CA ALA A 524 -1.65 17.06 -26.07
C ALA A 524 -1.20 17.18 -27.53
N ASP A 525 0.10 17.23 -27.76
CA ASP A 525 0.67 17.22 -29.11
C ASP A 525 0.74 15.80 -29.71
N ALA A 526 1.37 15.67 -30.88
CA ALA A 526 1.45 14.40 -31.61
C ALA A 526 2.24 13.30 -30.87
N ASP A 527 3.10 13.68 -29.93
CA ASP A 527 3.88 12.77 -29.09
C ASP A 527 3.18 12.49 -27.75
N ASN A 528 1.91 12.95 -27.59
CA ASN A 528 1.14 12.96 -26.35
C ASN A 528 1.83 13.75 -25.21
N GLU A 529 2.69 14.71 -25.57
CA GLU A 529 3.30 15.64 -24.63
C GLU A 529 2.37 16.84 -24.35
N GLY A 530 2.46 17.36 -23.12
CA GLY A 530 1.51 18.37 -22.63
C GLY A 530 0.09 17.83 -22.40
N GLY A 531 -0.93 18.60 -22.81
CA GLY A 531 -2.34 18.27 -22.58
C GLY A 531 -2.85 18.45 -21.14
N VAL A 532 -4.10 18.05 -20.92
CA VAL A 532 -4.79 17.93 -19.63
C VAL A 532 -5.67 16.67 -19.65
N LEU A 533 -5.91 16.07 -18.49
CA LEU A 533 -6.85 14.98 -18.34
C LEU A 533 -8.26 15.54 -18.16
N VAL A 534 -9.22 15.06 -18.93
CA VAL A 534 -10.61 15.55 -18.92
C VAL A 534 -11.54 14.37 -18.65
N PRO A 535 -12.38 14.42 -17.61
CA PRO A 535 -13.39 13.40 -17.38
C PRO A 535 -14.28 13.26 -18.61
N VAL A 536 -14.44 12.04 -19.13
CA VAL A 536 -15.13 11.81 -20.42
C VAL A 536 -16.55 12.36 -20.43
N MET A 537 -17.25 12.39 -19.28
CA MET A 537 -18.59 12.97 -19.21
C MET A 537 -18.65 14.46 -19.52
N CYS A 538 -17.56 15.20 -19.31
CA CYS A 538 -17.45 16.63 -19.63
C CYS A 538 -17.37 16.88 -21.14
N LEU A 539 -17.21 15.82 -21.94
CA LEU A 539 -17.10 15.86 -23.40
C LEU A 539 -18.34 15.28 -24.11
N ILE A 540 -19.40 14.94 -23.37
CA ILE A 540 -20.66 14.46 -23.97
C ILE A 540 -21.24 15.54 -24.88
N ASN A 541 -21.40 15.20 -26.15
CA ASN A 541 -22.07 16.03 -27.15
C ASN A 541 -23.36 15.42 -27.68
N GLY A 542 -23.74 14.24 -27.16
CA GLY A 542 -24.95 13.52 -27.55
C GLY A 542 -24.87 12.85 -28.92
N THR A 543 -23.71 12.89 -29.58
CA THR A 543 -23.49 12.29 -30.91
C THR A 543 -22.35 11.29 -30.87
N SER A 544 -21.10 11.73 -31.06
CA SER A 544 -19.90 10.90 -31.01
C SER A 544 -19.53 10.45 -29.60
N ILE A 545 -19.95 11.21 -28.58
CA ILE A 545 -19.79 10.86 -27.18
C ILE A 545 -21.15 10.98 -26.50
N ALA A 546 -21.67 9.86 -25.99
CA ALA A 546 -22.99 9.80 -25.39
C ALA A 546 -23.05 8.79 -24.25
N ARG A 547 -23.90 9.09 -23.27
CA ARG A 547 -24.23 8.16 -22.20
C ARG A 547 -25.10 7.03 -22.72
N GLU A 548 -24.71 5.79 -22.46
CA GLU A 548 -25.38 4.60 -23.00
C GLU A 548 -26.11 3.83 -21.90
N ARG A 549 -27.43 3.71 -22.04
CA ARG A 549 -28.24 2.95 -21.10
C ARG A 549 -27.92 1.45 -21.21
N VAL A 550 -27.58 0.84 -20.07
CA VAL A 550 -27.33 -0.60 -19.93
C VAL A 550 -28.07 -1.18 -18.73
N GLU A 551 -28.38 -2.47 -18.79
CA GLU A 551 -28.97 -3.21 -17.67
C GLU A 551 -27.91 -3.65 -16.66
N THR A 552 -26.71 -3.98 -17.14
CA THR A 552 -25.54 -4.34 -16.34
C THR A 552 -24.27 -3.85 -17.03
N VAL A 553 -23.26 -3.49 -16.25
CA VAL A 553 -21.92 -3.15 -16.76
C VAL A 553 -20.84 -3.77 -15.87
N ASP A 554 -19.83 -4.35 -16.50
CA ASP A 554 -18.65 -4.91 -15.83
C ASP A 554 -17.51 -3.89 -15.96
N TYR A 555 -17.13 -3.29 -14.83
CA TYR A 555 -16.08 -2.29 -14.71
C TYR A 555 -14.75 -2.91 -14.28
N TRP A 556 -13.66 -2.43 -14.88
CA TRP A 556 -12.31 -2.93 -14.70
C TRP A 556 -11.34 -1.80 -14.41
N HIS A 557 -10.36 -2.07 -13.57
CA HIS A 557 -9.27 -1.14 -13.25
C HIS A 557 -7.93 -1.77 -13.56
N ILE A 558 -7.00 -0.93 -14.01
CA ILE A 558 -5.65 -1.35 -14.36
C ILE A 558 -4.69 -0.44 -13.63
N GLU A 559 -3.96 -1.01 -12.70
CA GLU A 559 -2.91 -0.31 -11.98
C GLU A 559 -1.55 -0.68 -12.54
N LEU A 560 -0.75 0.34 -12.82
CA LEU A 560 0.56 0.24 -13.45
C LEU A 560 1.67 0.48 -12.44
N ASP A 561 2.85 -0.11 -12.63
CA ASP A 561 4.03 0.03 -11.78
C ASP A 561 4.45 1.48 -11.48
N GLY A 562 4.18 2.41 -12.38
CA GLY A 562 4.02 3.83 -12.09
C GLY A 562 2.75 4.37 -12.75
N HIS A 563 2.09 5.32 -12.10
CA HIS A 563 0.87 5.93 -12.64
C HIS A 563 1.17 6.64 -13.97
N ASP A 564 0.42 6.28 -15.01
CA ASP A 564 0.65 6.74 -16.37
C ASP A 564 -0.66 6.69 -17.21
N ILE A 565 -0.60 7.10 -18.47
CA ILE A 565 -1.75 7.12 -19.39
C ILE A 565 -1.69 5.90 -20.30
N LEU A 566 -2.74 5.07 -20.26
CA LEU A 566 -2.93 3.88 -21.09
C LEU A 566 -3.48 4.23 -22.47
N LEU A 567 -3.31 3.31 -23.43
CA LEU A 567 -4.00 3.36 -24.72
C LEU A 567 -5.18 2.38 -24.70
N ALA A 568 -6.40 2.91 -24.52
CA ALA A 568 -7.65 2.15 -24.51
C ALA A 568 -8.37 2.29 -25.85
N GLU A 569 -8.43 1.21 -26.63
CA GLU A 569 -8.81 1.24 -28.05
C GLU A 569 -8.04 2.33 -28.82
N GLY A 570 -6.79 2.57 -28.46
CA GLY A 570 -5.96 3.65 -29.01
C GLY A 570 -6.20 5.05 -28.44
N LEU A 571 -7.26 5.27 -27.65
CA LEU A 571 -7.49 6.55 -26.97
C LEU A 571 -6.63 6.63 -25.69
N PRO A 572 -5.83 7.71 -25.50
CA PRO A 572 -5.11 7.93 -24.24
C PRO A 572 -6.07 8.18 -23.06
N ALA A 573 -6.08 7.26 -22.10
CA ALA A 573 -6.96 7.25 -20.92
C ALA A 573 -6.18 6.92 -19.65
N GLU A 574 -6.53 7.52 -18.52
CA GLU A 574 -5.77 7.42 -17.28
C GLU A 574 -5.75 5.99 -16.70
N SER A 575 -4.60 5.54 -16.19
CA SER A 575 -4.53 4.31 -15.38
C SER A 575 -5.05 4.53 -13.97
N PHE A 576 -5.24 3.45 -13.21
CA PHE A 576 -5.67 3.57 -11.83
C PHE A 576 -4.57 4.14 -10.93
N ILE A 577 -4.87 5.22 -10.21
CA ILE A 577 -4.09 5.66 -9.03
C ILE A 577 -4.65 4.96 -7.80
N GLU A 578 -3.79 4.24 -7.09
CA GLU A 578 -4.16 3.71 -5.80
C GLU A 578 -4.11 4.80 -4.72
N CYS A 579 -5.29 5.26 -4.30
CA CYS A 579 -5.49 6.19 -3.19
C CYS A 579 -6.20 5.52 -2.00
N GLY A 580 -6.06 4.20 -1.86
CA GLY A 580 -6.80 3.39 -0.86
C GLY A 580 -8.13 2.85 -1.37
N THR A 581 -8.35 2.84 -2.69
CA THR A 581 -9.65 2.52 -3.30
C THR A 581 -9.71 1.09 -3.85
N ARG A 582 -8.58 0.34 -3.84
CA ARG A 582 -8.55 -1.12 -4.10
C ARG A 582 -9.56 -1.91 -3.28
N ALA A 583 -9.86 -1.47 -2.06
CA ALA A 583 -10.81 -2.13 -1.16
C ALA A 583 -12.22 -2.31 -1.76
N TRP A 584 -12.58 -1.54 -2.79
CA TRP A 584 -13.86 -1.71 -3.51
C TRP A 584 -13.95 -2.95 -4.40
N PHE A 585 -12.83 -3.60 -4.73
CA PHE A 585 -12.75 -4.67 -5.73
C PHE A 585 -12.51 -6.08 -5.16
N GLY A 586 -12.44 -6.25 -3.84
CA GLY A 586 -12.26 -7.56 -3.20
C GLY A 586 -13.57 -8.34 -2.99
N GLU A 587 -13.52 -9.68 -3.03
CA GLU A 587 -14.69 -10.57 -2.80
C GLU A 587 -15.28 -10.44 -1.38
N ALA A 588 -14.49 -9.98 -0.40
CA ALA A 588 -14.94 -9.74 0.98
C ALA A 588 -15.64 -8.38 1.18
N ALA A 589 -15.80 -7.55 0.14
CA ALA A 589 -16.52 -6.29 0.25
C ALA A 589 -18.04 -6.53 0.25
N ALA A 590 -18.62 -6.72 1.44
CA ALA A 590 -20.06 -6.51 1.68
C ALA A 590 -20.50 -5.03 1.48
N CYS A 591 -19.65 -4.20 0.86
CA CYS A 591 -19.83 -2.76 0.68
C CYS A 591 -20.28 -2.44 -0.76
N SER A 592 -21.50 -1.94 -0.88
CA SER A 592 -22.12 -1.37 -2.08
C SER A 592 -21.70 0.09 -2.38
N VAL A 593 -20.52 0.52 -1.90
CA VAL A 593 -20.15 1.94 -1.64
C VAL A 593 -19.74 2.79 -2.87
N LEU A 594 -19.17 2.22 -3.95
CA LEU A 594 -18.73 3.03 -5.12
C LEU A 594 -19.60 2.87 -6.35
N ALA A 595 -20.90 3.10 -6.20
CA ALA A 595 -21.82 3.06 -7.32
C ALA A 595 -22.23 4.45 -7.79
N ASP A 596 -21.28 5.31 -8.12
CA ASP A 596 -21.53 6.32 -9.14
C ASP A 596 -20.22 6.65 -9.85
N PRO A 597 -20.16 6.46 -11.16
CA PRO A 597 -18.99 6.80 -11.93
C PRO A 597 -18.94 8.26 -12.43
N ASP A 598 -19.84 9.19 -12.05
CA ASP A 598 -19.99 10.54 -12.64
C ASP A 598 -19.02 11.67 -12.16
N PHE A 599 -17.94 11.44 -11.40
CA PHE A 599 -17.10 12.53 -10.87
C PHE A 599 -15.59 12.24 -10.88
N THR A 600 -14.77 13.29 -11.02
CA THR A 600 -13.30 13.20 -10.99
C THR A 600 -12.73 14.45 -10.30
N PRO A 601 -11.90 14.32 -9.26
CA PRO A 601 -11.26 15.48 -8.63
C PRO A 601 -10.15 16.08 -9.50
N ALA A 602 -9.93 17.39 -9.36
CA ALA A 602 -9.06 18.20 -10.22
C ALA A 602 -7.55 17.99 -9.96
N GLU A 603 -7.14 17.68 -8.73
CA GLU A 603 -5.73 17.57 -8.36
C GLU A 603 -5.51 16.47 -7.31
N LEU A 604 -4.66 15.48 -7.64
CA LEU A 604 -4.13 14.49 -6.68
C LEU A 604 -2.60 14.49 -6.80
N PRO A 605 -1.86 14.42 -5.67
CA PRO A 605 -0.43 14.14 -5.69
C PRO A 605 -0.16 12.83 -6.44
N GLY A 606 0.69 12.85 -7.46
CA GLY A 606 1.04 11.66 -8.25
C GLY A 606 0.25 11.44 -9.56
N ARG A 607 -0.69 12.32 -9.92
CA ARG A 607 -1.27 12.33 -11.28
C ARG A 607 -0.20 12.64 -12.32
N CYS A 608 -0.25 11.95 -13.45
CA CYS A 608 0.69 12.15 -14.55
C CYS A 608 0.43 13.46 -15.32
N ARG A 609 -0.78 14.04 -15.20
CA ARG A 609 -1.20 15.31 -15.80
C ARG A 609 -2.27 16.01 -14.92
N PRO A 610 -2.44 17.34 -15.02
CA PRO A 610 -3.54 18.05 -14.35
C PRO A 610 -4.92 17.63 -14.90
N VAL A 611 -5.95 17.61 -14.05
CA VAL A 611 -7.33 17.33 -14.47
C VAL A 611 -8.08 18.64 -14.69
N ALA A 612 -8.81 18.76 -15.81
CA ALA A 612 -9.59 19.94 -16.17
C ALA A 612 -11.03 19.54 -16.55
N VAL A 613 -12.03 20.18 -15.94
CA VAL A 613 -13.45 20.01 -16.29
C VAL A 613 -14.00 21.14 -17.18
N GLU A 614 -13.27 22.26 -17.25
CA GLU A 614 -13.59 23.44 -18.04
C GLU A 614 -12.29 24.18 -18.45
N GLY A 615 -12.43 25.22 -19.29
CA GLY A 615 -11.31 26.07 -19.71
C GLY A 615 -10.89 25.89 -21.18
N PRO A 616 -9.91 26.67 -21.66
CA PRO A 616 -9.65 26.83 -23.10
C PRO A 616 -9.38 25.52 -23.86
N LYS A 617 -8.66 24.59 -23.24
CA LYS A 617 -8.37 23.27 -23.83
C LYS A 617 -9.62 22.40 -23.92
N VAL A 618 -10.45 22.38 -22.88
CA VAL A 618 -11.71 21.62 -22.84
C VAL A 618 -12.71 22.20 -23.85
N GLU A 619 -12.84 23.52 -23.91
CA GLU A 619 -13.73 24.20 -24.88
C GLU A 619 -13.26 24.08 -26.34
N ALA A 620 -11.95 24.02 -26.57
CA ALA A 620 -11.42 23.71 -27.90
C ALA A 620 -11.80 22.29 -28.33
N GLU A 621 -11.69 21.33 -27.41
CA GLU A 621 -12.02 19.94 -27.69
C GLU A 621 -13.51 19.71 -27.90
N ARG A 622 -14.39 20.32 -27.09
CA ARG A 622 -15.85 20.29 -27.31
C ARG A 622 -16.21 20.76 -28.72
N ARG A 623 -15.67 21.90 -29.15
CA ARG A 623 -15.88 22.43 -30.51
C ARG A 623 -15.36 21.49 -31.60
N ARG A 624 -14.26 20.80 -31.34
CA ARG A 624 -13.70 19.81 -32.29
C ARG A 624 -14.58 18.57 -32.38
N LEU A 625 -15.06 18.05 -31.25
CA LEU A 625 -15.97 16.90 -31.21
C LEU A 625 -17.29 17.20 -31.93
N ASP A 626 -17.83 18.41 -31.77
CA ASP A 626 -19.03 18.86 -32.48
C ASP A 626 -18.79 18.97 -34.00
N SER A 627 -17.60 19.39 -34.43
CA SER A 627 -17.27 19.51 -35.85
C SER A 627 -17.08 18.15 -36.54
N VAL A 628 -16.62 17.12 -35.82
CA VAL A 628 -16.54 15.74 -36.32
C VAL A 628 -17.92 15.23 -36.71
N PHE A 629 -18.94 15.47 -35.87
CA PHE A 629 -20.32 15.10 -36.20
C PHE A 629 -20.84 15.87 -37.43
N ALA A 630 -20.59 17.18 -37.51
CA ALA A 630 -20.99 17.99 -38.66
C ALA A 630 -20.32 17.53 -39.97
N ALA A 631 -19.05 17.11 -39.91
CA ALA A 631 -18.33 16.56 -41.05
C ALA A 631 -18.88 15.19 -41.48
N HIS A 632 -19.19 14.31 -40.51
CA HIS A 632 -19.78 13.00 -40.78
C HIS A 632 -21.18 13.13 -41.40
N LEU A 633 -22.01 14.03 -40.87
CA LEU A 633 -23.34 14.31 -41.41
C LEU A 633 -23.26 14.90 -42.82
N SER A 634 -22.32 15.83 -43.06
CA SER A 634 -22.07 16.39 -44.39
C SER A 634 -21.65 15.32 -45.41
N ALA A 635 -20.77 14.40 -45.01
CA ALA A 635 -20.33 13.29 -45.88
C ALA A 635 -21.46 12.29 -46.18
N GLN A 636 -22.41 12.10 -45.25
CA GLN A 636 -23.59 11.24 -45.45
C GLN A 636 -24.74 11.94 -46.19
N ALA A 637 -24.80 13.27 -46.16
CA ALA A 637 -25.81 14.09 -46.83
C ALA A 637 -25.44 14.43 -48.29
N ASP A 638 -24.26 14.02 -48.76
CA ASP A 638 -23.84 14.17 -50.15
C ASP A 638 -24.63 13.21 -51.04
N TRP A 639 -25.77 13.67 -51.56
CA TRP A 639 -26.54 12.91 -52.55
C TRP A 639 -25.73 12.81 -53.85
N PRO A 640 -25.62 11.63 -54.48
CA PRO A 640 -24.94 11.52 -55.77
C PRO A 640 -25.67 12.42 -56.77
N ASN A 641 -24.97 13.44 -57.27
CA ASN A 641 -25.46 14.29 -58.34
C ASN A 641 -25.77 13.41 -59.55
N GLY A 642 -27.06 13.20 -59.84
CA GLY A 642 -27.52 12.60 -61.07
C GLY A 642 -27.20 13.54 -62.23
N GLY A 643 -26.08 13.30 -62.90
CA GLY A 643 -25.65 14.00 -64.10
C GLY A 643 -24.71 13.13 -64.92
N ASP A 644 -25.25 12.57 -66.01
CA ASP A 644 -24.60 12.03 -67.21
C ASP A 644 -23.79 10.72 -67.04
N THR A 645 -23.94 9.65 -67.84
CA THR A 645 -24.53 9.45 -69.17
C THR A 645 -24.69 7.93 -69.40
N ILE A 646 -25.89 7.44 -69.74
CA ILE A 646 -26.07 6.16 -70.44
C ILE A 646 -26.94 6.42 -71.68
N MET A 647 -26.30 6.93 -72.74
CA MET A 647 -26.80 6.82 -74.11
C MET A 647 -25.61 6.89 -75.08
N SER A 648 -24.96 5.74 -75.28
CA SER A 648 -24.38 5.36 -76.58
C SER A 648 -23.89 3.92 -76.48
N ASP A 649 -24.81 2.97 -76.68
CA ASP A 649 -24.54 1.67 -77.31
C ASP A 649 -25.89 1.12 -77.82
N PHE A 650 -26.40 1.84 -78.83
CA PHE A 650 -27.15 1.30 -79.95
C PHE A 650 -26.55 1.94 -81.20
N LEU A 651 -25.54 1.23 -81.74
CA LEU A 651 -24.81 1.29 -83.02
C LEU A 651 -23.33 1.68 -82.95
#